data_AF-A0A1X1AVE0-F1
#
_entry.id   AF-A0A1X1AVE0-F1
#
_cell.length_a   1.000
_cell.length_b   1.000
_cell.length_c   1.000
_cell.angle_alpha   90.00
_cell.angle_beta   90.00
_cell.angle_gamma   90.00
#
_symmetry.space_group_name_H-M   'P 1'
#
loop_
_entity.id
_entity.type
_entity.pdbx_description
1 polymer ?
#
loop_
_entity_poly.entity_id
_entity_poly.type
_entity_poly.pdbx_seq_one_letter_code
_entity_poly.pdbx_strand_id
1 'polypeptide(L)'
;MTDMSFTTRHIGPDGPELERILALVGADSLDDLATQVVPAGILDRADSNGLDALPPAASEHEALAELAELAAQNTVATSMIGLGYYDTLTPPVLVRNILENPAWYTAYTPYQPEISQGRLEALLNFQTMVSDLTGMEIAGASMLDEATAAAEAMTLLRRAGKSRSPRFVVDLDVFPQTAAVIATRAEPLGIEVVTADLSQGLPDGDFFGVLAQTPAASGRILDCAAIIDSAHERGALVAIGADLLAMTLIAPPGELGADVCFGTTQRFGVPMGFGGPHAGYLAVHSKHARQLPGRLVGVSKDVDGNLAYRLSLQTREQHIRREKATSNICTAQVLLAIIAAMYASYHGADGLRAIARRVHGHAQRIAAALGDSLVHTAYFDTVLAHVPGRGAAIVAAAKDRGINLRLVDEDHVSVACDEATTDTHVAAVLEAFAVTAVEPGDPEVLERTSEFLTHPAFNRYRTETAMMRYLRTLADKDIALDRSMIPLGSCTMKLNAAAEMEAITWPTISRLHPFAPSDDVRGMRTIISTLEDWLVAITGYDKVSVQPNAGSQGEYAGLLAIREYHRSRGDLDRTVCLIPSSAHGTNAASAVMAGMRVVVVACRDNGDVDVDDLRAKIDTHAGELAAIMITYPSTHGVFEHEIGDICAAVHDAGGQVYVDGANLNALVGVARPGRFGGDVSHLNLHKTFCIPHGGGGPGVGPIGVREHLAPFLPGHPLADELPGQLTISAAPYGSASILPITYAYIRMMGAAGLREATLTAIASANYIAARLRDSYPVLYTGAGDRVAHECIIDLRPLTKSTGVTIDDVAKRLADYGFHAPTMSFPVAGTLMIEPTESENLDEIDAFCDAMVAIRAEIAKVAAGEWTVDDNPMRGAPHTAECLVGEWDHAYDRLVAVYPNGLPSAGGRAKVWPGVRRIDGVYGDRNLVCSCPPVEAFA
;
A
#
# COMPACT_ATOMS: atom_id res chain seq x y z
N MET A 1 27.82 11.78 -28.99
CA MET A 1 26.48 11.82 -28.39
C MET A 1 26.64 12.57 -27.10
N THR A 2 26.03 13.75 -26.97
CA THR A 2 25.93 14.43 -25.68
C THR A 2 25.13 13.50 -24.77
N ASP A 3 25.76 13.05 -23.69
CA ASP A 3 25.12 12.20 -22.71
C ASP A 3 23.90 12.96 -22.14
N MET A 4 22.69 12.45 -22.39
CA MET A 4 21.48 13.11 -21.93
C MET A 4 21.20 12.66 -20.49
N SER A 5 21.14 13.60 -19.55
CA SER A 5 20.87 13.32 -18.13
C SER A 5 19.44 12.79 -17.93
N PHE A 6 19.27 11.81 -17.03
CA PHE A 6 17.95 11.32 -16.60
C PHE A 6 17.06 12.44 -16.05
N THR A 7 17.63 13.49 -15.45
CA THR A 7 16.88 14.67 -14.99
C THR A 7 16.01 15.28 -16.09
N THR A 8 16.51 15.31 -17.34
CA THR A 8 15.77 15.84 -18.51
C THR A 8 14.68 14.89 -19.04
N ARG A 9 14.57 13.69 -18.47
CA ARG A 9 13.48 12.72 -18.71
C ARG A 9 12.47 12.74 -17.57
N HIS A 10 12.95 12.91 -16.35
CA HIS A 10 12.13 12.90 -15.14
C HIS A 10 11.36 14.21 -14.92
N ILE A 11 12.00 15.35 -15.20
CA ILE A 11 11.40 16.67 -15.07
C ILE A 11 10.73 17.05 -16.39
N GLY A 12 9.43 17.33 -16.33
CA GLY A 12 8.59 17.60 -17.48
C GLY A 12 8.91 18.93 -18.15
N PRO A 13 8.86 20.07 -17.41
CA PRO A 13 9.12 21.38 -18.00
C PRO A 13 10.57 21.49 -18.45
N ASP A 14 10.77 21.70 -19.75
CA ASP A 14 12.10 22.00 -20.29
C ASP A 14 12.55 23.44 -19.95
N GLY A 15 13.76 23.83 -20.36
CA GLY A 15 14.30 25.17 -20.04
C GLY A 15 13.36 26.33 -20.43
N PRO A 16 12.94 26.44 -21.71
CA PRO A 16 11.97 27.45 -22.14
C PRO A 16 10.60 27.38 -21.44
N GLU A 17 10.08 26.20 -21.16
CA GLU A 17 8.83 26.03 -20.40
C GLU A 17 8.98 26.51 -18.96
N LEU A 18 10.08 26.16 -18.30
CA LEU A 18 10.40 26.60 -16.95
C LEU A 18 10.55 28.12 -16.85
N GLU A 19 11.18 28.76 -17.84
CA GLU A 19 11.24 30.23 -17.92
C GLU A 19 9.84 30.87 -17.96
N ARG A 20 8.89 30.27 -18.70
CA ARG A 20 7.49 30.74 -18.75
C ARG A 20 6.76 30.54 -17.42
N ILE A 21 6.98 29.39 -16.78
CA ILE A 21 6.46 29.08 -15.45
C ILE A 21 6.95 30.14 -14.46
N LEU A 22 8.27 30.33 -14.37
CA LEU A 22 8.91 31.28 -13.45
C LEU A 22 8.47 32.72 -13.72
N ALA A 23 8.32 33.12 -14.98
CA ALA A 23 7.85 34.46 -15.35
C ALA A 23 6.41 34.73 -14.87
N LEU A 24 5.49 33.77 -14.99
CA LEU A 24 4.11 33.92 -14.49
C LEU A 24 4.08 33.92 -12.96
N VAL A 25 4.88 33.04 -12.35
CA VAL A 25 5.03 32.96 -10.90
C VAL A 25 5.66 34.26 -10.37
N GLY A 26 6.55 34.91 -11.12
CA GLY A 26 7.27 36.12 -10.69
C GLY A 26 8.51 35.79 -9.85
N ALA A 27 9.28 34.80 -10.29
CA ALA A 27 10.59 34.45 -9.72
C ALA A 27 11.66 34.49 -10.83
N ASP A 28 12.87 34.92 -10.49
CA ASP A 28 13.97 35.07 -11.46
C ASP A 28 14.69 33.73 -11.73
N SER A 29 14.57 32.77 -10.82
CA SER A 29 15.15 31.43 -10.91
C SER A 29 14.48 30.46 -9.92
N LEU A 30 14.76 29.17 -10.03
CA LEU A 30 14.30 28.18 -9.04
C LEU A 30 14.84 28.48 -7.63
N ASP A 31 16.10 28.94 -7.51
CA ASP A 31 16.67 29.29 -6.21
C ASP A 31 16.06 30.57 -5.63
N ASP A 32 15.75 31.56 -6.48
CA ASP A 32 14.98 32.74 -6.07
C ASP A 32 13.61 32.32 -5.55
N LEU A 33 12.88 31.47 -6.29
CA LEU A 33 11.62 30.90 -5.84
C LEU A 33 11.75 30.18 -4.48
N ALA A 34 12.80 29.40 -4.27
CA ALA A 34 13.06 28.74 -2.99
C ALA A 34 13.11 29.74 -1.82
N THR A 35 13.79 30.88 -2.00
CA THR A 35 13.87 31.93 -0.98
C THR A 35 12.56 32.68 -0.74
N GLN A 36 11.68 32.72 -1.74
CA GLN A 36 10.35 33.33 -1.61
C GLN A 36 9.36 32.42 -0.89
N VAL A 37 9.48 31.10 -1.08
CA VAL A 37 8.48 30.10 -0.65
C VAL A 37 8.85 29.43 0.67
N VAL A 38 10.13 29.08 0.87
CA VAL A 38 10.59 28.32 2.05
C VAL A 38 11.04 29.27 3.15
N PRO A 39 10.60 29.11 4.41
CA PRO A 39 11.03 29.95 5.51
C PRO A 39 12.55 29.94 5.71
N ALA A 40 13.15 31.14 5.83
CA ALA A 40 14.60 31.30 5.92
C ALA A 40 15.26 30.55 7.09
N GLY A 41 14.51 30.25 8.15
CA GLY A 41 15.00 29.52 9.32
C GLY A 41 15.26 28.02 9.07
N ILE A 42 14.68 27.45 8.01
CA ILE A 42 14.81 26.02 7.67
C ILE A 42 15.38 25.76 6.28
N LEU A 43 15.47 26.80 5.44
CA LEU A 43 15.97 26.70 4.08
C LEU A 43 17.44 26.30 4.08
N ASP A 44 17.73 25.10 3.58
CA ASP A 44 19.08 24.65 3.29
C ASP A 44 19.62 25.40 2.08
N ARG A 45 20.87 25.85 2.18
CA ARG A 45 21.59 26.46 1.06
C ARG A 45 21.92 25.39 0.02
N ALA A 46 22.00 25.78 -1.25
CA ALA A 46 22.30 24.87 -2.34
C ALA A 46 23.65 24.10 -2.16
N ASP A 47 24.61 24.71 -1.45
CA ASP A 47 25.92 24.14 -1.13
C ASP A 47 25.98 23.41 0.23
N SER A 48 24.87 23.37 0.98
CA SER A 48 24.81 22.79 2.33
C SER A 48 23.44 22.15 2.63
N ASN A 49 23.00 21.26 1.74
CA ASN A 49 21.71 20.55 1.84
C ASN A 49 21.85 19.05 2.18
N GLY A 50 23.07 18.57 2.47
CA GLY A 50 23.36 17.17 2.80
C GLY A 50 23.41 16.21 1.62
N LEU A 51 23.04 16.65 0.42
CA LEU A 51 23.04 15.80 -0.78
C LEU A 51 24.45 15.59 -1.35
N ASP A 52 25.48 16.28 -0.83
CA ASP A 52 26.89 16.06 -1.13
C ASP A 52 27.38 14.66 -0.72
N ALA A 53 26.65 13.96 0.15
CA ALA A 53 26.87 12.56 0.47
C ALA A 53 26.45 11.58 -0.65
N LEU A 54 25.67 12.02 -1.62
CA LEU A 54 25.21 11.19 -2.75
C LEU A 54 26.29 11.10 -3.85
N PRO A 55 26.37 9.99 -4.59
CA PRO A 55 27.23 9.92 -5.76
C PRO A 55 26.77 10.91 -6.85
N PRO A 56 27.66 11.33 -7.78
CA PRO A 56 27.26 12.06 -8.97
C PRO A 56 26.21 11.30 -9.77
N ALA A 57 25.24 12.01 -10.37
CA ALA A 57 24.18 11.40 -11.18
C ALA A 57 24.73 10.42 -12.24
N ALA A 58 24.10 9.25 -12.35
CA ALA A 58 24.36 8.28 -13.42
C ALA A 58 23.36 8.44 -14.57
N SER A 59 23.77 7.99 -15.75
CA SER A 59 22.82 7.68 -16.81
C SER A 59 21.93 6.48 -16.44
N GLU A 60 20.81 6.32 -17.14
CA GLU A 60 19.90 5.16 -16.98
C GLU A 60 20.65 3.82 -17.11
N HIS A 61 21.56 3.73 -18.09
CA HIS A 61 22.29 2.50 -18.37
C HIS A 61 23.37 2.19 -17.32
N GLU A 62 24.02 3.22 -16.76
CA GLU A 62 24.98 3.05 -15.68
C GLU A 62 24.29 2.59 -14.39
N ALA A 63 23.16 3.21 -14.02
CA ALA A 63 22.39 2.80 -12.84
C ALA A 63 21.91 1.35 -12.94
N LEU A 64 21.43 0.93 -14.13
CA LEU A 64 21.04 -0.46 -14.39
C LEU A 64 22.23 -1.43 -14.36
N ALA A 65 23.39 -1.03 -14.91
CA ALA A 65 24.59 -1.85 -14.86
C ALA A 65 25.07 -2.06 -13.41
N GLU A 66 25.10 -1.00 -12.61
CA GLU A 66 25.44 -1.07 -11.17
C GLU A 66 24.46 -1.96 -10.41
N LEU A 67 23.15 -1.79 -10.63
CA LEU A 67 22.14 -2.66 -10.03
C LEU A 67 22.34 -4.12 -10.44
N ALA A 68 22.69 -4.40 -11.70
CA ALA A 68 22.95 -5.74 -12.18
C ALA A 68 24.19 -6.36 -11.52
N GLU A 69 25.25 -5.58 -11.30
CA GLU A 69 26.44 -6.00 -10.56
C GLU A 69 26.13 -6.33 -9.10
N LEU A 70 25.30 -5.53 -8.44
CA LEU A 70 24.82 -5.80 -7.08
C LEU A 70 23.94 -7.05 -7.06
N ALA A 71 22.97 -7.16 -7.97
CA ALA A 71 22.06 -8.29 -8.06
C ALA A 71 22.81 -9.61 -8.35
N ALA A 72 23.90 -9.57 -9.13
CA ALA A 72 24.75 -10.74 -9.40
C ALA A 72 25.49 -11.28 -8.17
N GLN A 73 25.56 -10.51 -7.07
CA GLN A 73 26.11 -10.96 -5.79
C GLN A 73 25.10 -11.76 -4.96
N ASN A 74 23.83 -11.80 -5.38
CA ASN A 74 22.82 -12.65 -4.77
C ASN A 74 22.87 -14.07 -5.35
N THR A 75 22.58 -15.06 -4.52
CA THR A 75 22.41 -16.46 -4.91
C THR A 75 20.93 -16.83 -4.89
N VAL A 76 20.35 -17.12 -6.05
CA VAL A 76 18.97 -17.61 -6.15
C VAL A 76 18.96 -19.12 -5.90
N ALA A 77 18.97 -19.50 -4.62
CA ALA A 77 18.85 -20.89 -4.18
C ALA A 77 17.39 -21.38 -4.24
N THR A 78 17.19 -22.68 -4.42
CA THR A 78 15.87 -23.30 -4.22
C THR A 78 15.55 -23.24 -2.73
N SER A 79 14.65 -22.35 -2.34
CA SER A 79 14.34 -22.12 -0.92
C SER A 79 13.09 -22.88 -0.50
N MET A 80 13.27 -23.92 0.31
CA MET A 80 12.21 -24.76 0.88
C MET A 80 12.02 -24.46 2.38
N ILE A 81 12.15 -23.17 2.75
CA ILE A 81 12.05 -22.68 4.13
C ILE A 81 10.58 -22.58 4.56
N GLY A 82 9.69 -22.13 3.68
CA GLY A 82 8.26 -21.93 3.94
C GLY A 82 8.00 -20.65 4.73
N LEU A 83 7.28 -20.75 5.85
CA LEU A 83 6.93 -19.61 6.70
C LEU A 83 6.13 -18.52 5.97
N GLY A 84 5.20 -18.91 5.09
CA GLY A 84 4.33 -17.97 4.37
C GLY A 84 4.93 -17.45 3.06
N TYR A 85 6.16 -17.85 2.72
CA TYR A 85 6.82 -17.51 1.47
C TYR A 85 7.20 -18.79 0.74
N TYR A 86 6.62 -18.98 -0.44
CA TYR A 86 6.78 -20.18 -1.25
C TYR A 86 7.10 -19.75 -2.68
N ASP A 87 8.03 -20.41 -3.36
CA ASP A 87 8.32 -20.05 -4.74
C ASP A 87 7.11 -20.37 -5.64
N THR A 88 6.91 -19.56 -6.67
CA THR A 88 5.77 -19.65 -7.58
C THR A 88 6.18 -19.29 -8.99
N LEU A 89 5.49 -19.89 -9.96
CA LEU A 89 5.75 -19.67 -11.37
C LEU A 89 4.78 -18.62 -11.90
N THR A 90 5.14 -17.34 -11.76
CA THR A 90 4.34 -16.25 -12.34
C THR A 90 4.19 -16.44 -13.85
N PRO A 91 2.95 -16.56 -14.38
CA PRO A 91 2.75 -16.70 -15.82
C PRO A 91 3.35 -15.49 -16.55
N PRO A 92 4.20 -15.68 -17.58
CA PRO A 92 4.86 -14.58 -18.29
C PRO A 92 3.91 -13.53 -18.87
N VAL A 93 2.68 -13.95 -19.23
CA VAL A 93 1.64 -13.03 -19.69
C VAL A 93 1.24 -12.01 -18.61
N LEU A 94 1.26 -12.38 -17.33
CA LEU A 94 0.94 -11.48 -16.22
C LEU A 94 2.11 -10.55 -15.90
N VAL A 95 3.35 -11.06 -15.98
CA VAL A 95 4.56 -10.22 -15.82
C VAL A 95 4.52 -9.09 -16.85
N ARG A 96 4.43 -9.45 -18.14
CA ARG A 96 4.50 -8.49 -19.24
C ARG A 96 3.31 -7.52 -19.29
N ASN A 97 2.09 -8.02 -19.07
CA ASN A 97 0.88 -7.23 -19.33
C ASN A 97 0.28 -6.56 -18.10
N ILE A 98 0.83 -6.80 -16.89
CA ILE A 98 0.43 -6.15 -15.63
C ILE A 98 1.64 -5.51 -14.95
N LEU A 99 2.61 -6.32 -14.51
CA LEU A 99 3.73 -5.84 -13.68
C LEU A 99 4.66 -4.89 -14.45
N GLU A 100 4.88 -5.15 -15.73
CA GLU A 100 5.71 -4.33 -16.64
C GLU A 100 4.86 -3.39 -17.52
N ASN A 101 3.58 -3.18 -17.19
CA ASN A 101 2.67 -2.37 -17.99
C ASN A 101 2.21 -1.11 -17.22
N PRO A 102 2.63 0.11 -17.64
CA PRO A 102 2.31 1.35 -16.92
C PRO A 102 0.81 1.65 -16.82
N ALA A 103 -0.01 1.11 -17.74
CA ALA A 103 -1.47 1.23 -17.66
C ALA A 103 -2.07 0.57 -16.40
N TRP A 104 -1.34 -0.35 -15.75
CA TRP A 104 -1.76 -1.02 -14.52
C TRP A 104 -1.10 -0.46 -13.26
N TYR A 105 0.18 -0.07 -13.33
CA TYR A 105 0.93 0.31 -12.13
C TYR A 105 0.98 1.81 -11.85
N THR A 106 0.67 2.69 -12.81
CA THR A 106 0.84 4.15 -12.61
C THR A 106 -0.39 4.84 -12.00
N ALA A 107 -1.59 4.29 -12.16
CA ALA A 107 -2.78 4.82 -11.51
C ALA A 107 -2.73 4.61 -9.99
N TYR A 108 -3.54 5.35 -9.23
CA TYR A 108 -3.68 5.15 -7.79
C TYR A 108 -5.07 4.63 -7.40
N THR A 109 -5.40 4.71 -6.11
CA THR A 109 -6.66 4.27 -5.51
C THR A 109 -7.85 4.71 -6.38
N PRO A 110 -8.83 3.83 -6.67
CA PRO A 110 -9.94 4.11 -7.58
C PRO A 110 -10.99 5.05 -6.96
N TYR A 111 -10.59 6.27 -6.60
CA TYR A 111 -11.46 7.32 -6.06
C TYR A 111 -12.47 7.83 -7.10
N GLN A 112 -12.11 7.79 -8.38
CA GLN A 112 -12.98 8.10 -9.52
C GLN A 112 -13.41 6.81 -10.22
N PRO A 113 -14.47 6.13 -9.73
CA PRO A 113 -14.78 4.77 -10.18
C PRO A 113 -15.17 4.67 -11.65
N GLU A 114 -15.75 5.72 -12.25
CA GLU A 114 -16.19 5.74 -13.65
C GLU A 114 -15.05 5.62 -14.67
N ILE A 115 -13.82 5.96 -14.24
CA ILE A 115 -12.57 5.84 -15.02
C ILE A 115 -11.58 4.88 -14.33
N SER A 116 -12.12 3.92 -13.56
CA SER A 116 -11.35 2.93 -12.79
C SER A 116 -12.03 1.55 -12.76
N GLN A 117 -12.96 1.28 -13.68
CA GLN A 117 -13.77 0.05 -13.64
C GLN A 117 -12.93 -1.22 -13.87
N GLY A 118 -11.83 -1.14 -14.60
CA GLY A 118 -10.92 -2.24 -14.87
C GLY A 118 -10.28 -2.80 -13.61
N ARG A 119 -9.56 -1.96 -12.86
CA ARG A 119 -8.96 -2.40 -11.58
C ARG A 119 -9.98 -2.71 -10.50
N LEU A 120 -11.14 -2.03 -10.50
CA LEU A 120 -12.24 -2.38 -9.59
C LEU A 120 -12.81 -3.77 -9.88
N GLU A 121 -12.99 -4.13 -11.16
CA GLU A 121 -13.40 -5.48 -11.55
C GLU A 121 -12.34 -6.53 -11.15
N ALA A 122 -11.06 -6.25 -11.40
CA ALA A 122 -9.97 -7.13 -11.01
C ALA A 122 -9.87 -7.34 -9.48
N LEU A 123 -10.11 -6.29 -8.69
CA LEU A 123 -10.20 -6.38 -7.23
C LEU A 123 -11.46 -7.13 -6.76
N LEU A 124 -12.57 -7.04 -7.49
CA LEU A 124 -13.75 -7.86 -7.21
C LEU A 124 -13.47 -9.34 -7.50
N ASN A 125 -12.70 -9.65 -8.54
CA ASN A 125 -12.20 -11.01 -8.79
C ASN A 125 -11.32 -11.49 -7.63
N PHE A 126 -10.42 -10.63 -7.11
CA PHE A 126 -9.61 -10.95 -5.93
C PHE A 126 -10.49 -11.29 -4.72
N GLN A 127 -11.47 -10.44 -4.40
CA GLN A 127 -12.36 -10.68 -3.26
C GLN A 127 -13.14 -11.97 -3.42
N THR A 128 -13.65 -12.25 -4.62
CA THR A 128 -14.39 -13.48 -4.94
C THR A 128 -13.50 -14.71 -4.81
N MET A 129 -12.28 -14.65 -5.33
CA MET A 129 -11.30 -15.72 -5.20
C MET A 129 -10.99 -16.04 -3.73
N VAL A 130 -10.75 -15.02 -2.91
CA VAL A 130 -10.48 -15.22 -1.48
C VAL A 130 -11.71 -15.76 -0.75
N SER A 131 -12.91 -15.19 -0.98
CA SER A 131 -14.15 -15.68 -0.38
C SER A 131 -14.41 -17.15 -0.71
N ASP A 132 -14.35 -17.52 -2.00
CA ASP A 132 -14.57 -18.89 -2.45
C ASP A 132 -13.55 -19.86 -1.83
N LEU A 133 -12.27 -19.49 -1.82
CA LEU A 133 -11.22 -20.38 -1.31
C LEU A 133 -11.27 -20.54 0.20
N THR A 134 -11.68 -19.51 0.94
CA THR A 134 -11.76 -19.53 2.41
C THR A 134 -13.11 -19.98 2.96
N GLY A 135 -14.12 -20.16 2.12
CA GLY A 135 -15.49 -20.47 2.54
C GLY A 135 -16.20 -19.29 3.23
N MET A 136 -15.67 -18.07 3.08
CA MET A 136 -16.21 -16.83 3.64
C MET A 136 -17.11 -16.12 2.64
N GLU A 137 -17.86 -15.12 3.11
CA GLU A 137 -18.79 -14.38 2.26
C GLU A 137 -18.16 -13.11 1.67
N ILE A 138 -17.32 -12.41 2.45
CA ILE A 138 -16.76 -11.10 2.06
C ILE A 138 -15.27 -11.06 2.39
N ALA A 139 -14.45 -10.70 1.40
CA ALA A 139 -13.04 -10.38 1.57
C ALA A 139 -12.78 -8.88 1.30
N GLY A 140 -11.76 -8.32 1.97
CA GLY A 140 -11.29 -6.96 1.69
C GLY A 140 -10.44 -6.86 0.41
N ALA A 141 -10.19 -5.65 -0.07
CA ALA A 141 -9.37 -5.37 -1.26
C ALA A 141 -7.88 -5.20 -0.90
N SER A 142 -7.37 -6.26 -0.26
CA SER A 142 -6.02 -6.50 0.26
C SER A 142 -5.63 -5.84 1.60
N MET A 143 -4.67 -6.49 2.26
CA MET A 143 -3.89 -6.08 3.41
C MET A 143 -2.39 -5.99 3.03
N LEU A 144 -1.54 -5.51 3.94
CA LEU A 144 -0.13 -5.25 3.66
C LEU A 144 0.74 -6.51 3.55
N ASP A 145 0.52 -7.47 4.44
CA ASP A 145 1.13 -8.79 4.48
C ASP A 145 0.29 -9.71 5.40
N GLU A 146 0.69 -10.98 5.54
CA GLU A 146 -0.04 -11.95 6.38
C GLU A 146 -0.02 -11.57 7.87
N ALA A 147 1.13 -11.16 8.40
CA ALA A 147 1.31 -10.90 9.83
C ALA A 147 0.49 -9.68 10.29
N THR A 148 0.44 -8.63 9.46
CA THR A 148 -0.41 -7.46 9.69
C THR A 148 -1.89 -7.79 9.53
N ALA A 149 -2.26 -8.68 8.59
CA ALA A 149 -3.63 -9.18 8.49
C ALA A 149 -4.05 -9.98 9.74
N ALA A 150 -3.15 -10.78 10.31
CA ALA A 150 -3.38 -11.51 11.56
C ALA A 150 -3.58 -10.56 12.76
N ALA A 151 -2.76 -9.52 12.87
CA ALA A 151 -2.91 -8.49 13.89
C ALA A 151 -4.22 -7.69 13.73
N GLU A 152 -4.66 -7.46 12.50
CA GLU A 152 -5.95 -6.83 12.21
C GLU A 152 -7.13 -7.76 12.50
N ALA A 153 -6.98 -9.07 12.27
CA ALA A 153 -7.96 -10.06 12.71
C ALA A 153 -8.15 -10.00 14.23
N MET A 154 -7.07 -9.95 15.02
CA MET A 154 -7.14 -9.78 16.48
C MET A 154 -8.00 -8.57 16.88
N THR A 155 -7.73 -7.39 16.31
CA THR A 155 -8.49 -6.18 16.68
C THR A 155 -9.92 -6.21 16.15
N LEU A 156 -10.16 -6.82 14.98
CA LEU A 156 -11.50 -7.05 14.44
C LEU A 156 -12.33 -7.93 15.37
N LEU A 157 -11.80 -9.07 15.82
CA LEU A 157 -12.48 -9.97 16.75
C LEU A 157 -12.83 -9.24 18.06
N ARG A 158 -11.94 -8.39 18.57
CA ARG A 158 -12.22 -7.56 19.76
C ARG A 158 -13.37 -6.57 19.54
N ARG A 159 -13.46 -5.95 18.35
CA ARG A 159 -14.55 -5.01 18.01
C ARG A 159 -15.87 -5.73 17.74
N ALA A 160 -15.83 -6.93 17.16
CA ALA A 160 -16.99 -7.71 16.76
C ALA A 160 -17.57 -8.55 17.91
N GLY A 161 -16.72 -9.02 18.81
CA GLY A 161 -17.07 -9.89 19.93
C GLY A 161 -17.75 -9.15 21.08
N LYS A 162 -18.37 -9.93 21.99
CA LYS A 162 -19.06 -9.42 23.18
C LYS A 162 -18.24 -9.56 24.46
N SER A 163 -17.26 -10.47 24.45
CA SER A 163 -16.36 -10.71 25.59
C SER A 163 -15.62 -9.43 25.98
N ARG A 164 -15.45 -9.23 27.28
CA ARG A 164 -14.70 -8.09 27.86
C ARG A 164 -13.32 -8.51 28.36
N SER A 165 -12.98 -9.79 28.25
CA SER A 165 -11.65 -10.28 28.60
C SER A 165 -10.60 -9.54 27.76
N PRO A 166 -9.44 -9.17 28.33
CA PRO A 166 -8.31 -8.64 27.57
C PRO A 166 -7.50 -9.75 26.88
N ARG A 167 -7.79 -11.04 27.18
CA ARG A 167 -7.00 -12.18 26.73
C ARG A 167 -7.33 -12.59 25.30
N PHE A 168 -6.29 -12.79 24.51
CA PHE A 168 -6.34 -13.28 23.14
C PHE A 168 -5.44 -14.51 23.01
N VAL A 169 -6.00 -15.64 22.60
CA VAL A 169 -5.24 -16.90 22.50
C VAL A 169 -4.58 -16.98 21.13
N VAL A 170 -3.30 -17.33 21.08
CA VAL A 170 -2.53 -17.54 19.84
C VAL A 170 -1.90 -18.93 19.88
N ASP A 171 -2.08 -19.73 18.84
CA ASP A 171 -1.44 -21.04 18.71
C ASP A 171 0.09 -20.90 18.71
N LEU A 172 0.79 -21.82 19.38
CA LEU A 172 2.26 -21.88 19.38
C LEU A 172 2.85 -22.11 17.99
N ASP A 173 2.07 -22.70 17.08
CA ASP A 173 2.49 -23.12 15.75
C ASP A 173 2.11 -22.12 14.65
N VAL A 174 1.73 -20.89 14.98
CA VAL A 174 1.67 -19.82 13.98
C VAL A 174 3.07 -19.42 13.52
N PHE A 175 3.20 -18.76 12.36
CA PHE A 175 4.53 -18.33 11.91
C PHE A 175 5.20 -17.37 12.93
N PRO A 176 6.52 -17.50 13.19
CA PRO A 176 7.22 -16.68 14.19
C PRO A 176 7.05 -15.17 13.98
N GLN A 177 7.14 -14.70 12.73
CA GLN A 177 6.92 -13.31 12.37
C GLN A 177 5.47 -12.86 12.62
N THR A 178 4.50 -13.75 12.40
CA THR A 178 3.07 -13.48 12.67
C THR A 178 2.83 -13.29 14.15
N ALA A 179 3.39 -14.18 14.99
CA ALA A 179 3.34 -14.03 16.46
C ALA A 179 3.97 -12.72 16.93
N ALA A 180 5.14 -12.35 16.39
CA ALA A 180 5.86 -11.14 16.77
C ALA A 180 5.09 -9.85 16.42
N VAL A 181 4.46 -9.78 15.24
CA VAL A 181 3.62 -8.64 14.83
C VAL A 181 2.34 -8.58 15.68
N ILE A 182 1.70 -9.71 15.99
CA ILE A 182 0.55 -9.74 16.90
C ILE A 182 0.94 -9.20 18.29
N ALA A 183 2.05 -9.68 18.85
CA ALA A 183 2.54 -9.22 20.15
C ALA A 183 2.83 -7.71 20.15
N THR A 184 3.48 -7.22 19.10
CA THR A 184 3.77 -5.79 18.91
C THR A 184 2.50 -4.95 18.80
N ARG A 185 1.44 -5.47 18.16
CA ARG A 185 0.13 -4.78 18.04
C ARG A 185 -0.69 -4.87 19.33
N ALA A 186 -0.56 -5.94 20.08
CA ALA A 186 -1.37 -6.24 21.26
C ALA A 186 -1.00 -5.36 22.47
N GLU A 187 0.30 -5.22 22.73
CA GLU A 187 0.82 -4.55 23.92
C GLU A 187 0.32 -3.10 24.10
N PRO A 188 0.41 -2.20 23.11
CA PRO A 188 -0.08 -0.82 23.28
C PRO A 188 -1.60 -0.73 23.46
N LEU A 189 -2.34 -1.75 23.03
CA LEU A 189 -3.80 -1.83 23.13
C LEU A 189 -4.28 -2.52 24.43
N GLY A 190 -3.35 -2.90 25.31
CA GLY A 190 -3.64 -3.62 26.54
C GLY A 190 -4.27 -5.00 26.30
N ILE A 191 -3.88 -5.67 25.21
CA ILE A 191 -4.31 -7.04 24.89
C ILE A 191 -3.28 -8.01 25.47
N GLU A 192 -3.74 -8.95 26.28
CA GLU A 192 -2.90 -10.01 26.84
C GLU A 192 -2.86 -11.19 25.87
N VAL A 193 -1.72 -11.39 25.20
CA VAL A 193 -1.52 -12.55 24.32
C VAL A 193 -1.22 -13.78 25.18
N VAL A 194 -2.05 -14.81 25.03
CA VAL A 194 -1.90 -16.11 25.70
C VAL A 194 -1.49 -17.13 24.65
N THR A 195 -0.24 -17.57 24.68
CA THR A 195 0.25 -18.58 23.74
C THR A 195 -0.03 -19.99 24.27
N ALA A 196 -0.58 -20.88 23.44
CA ALA A 196 -0.92 -22.25 23.82
C ALA A 196 -0.78 -23.23 22.64
N ASP A 197 -0.50 -24.51 22.90
CA ASP A 197 -0.58 -25.56 21.87
C ASP A 197 -2.04 -25.96 21.67
N LEU A 198 -2.65 -25.46 20.59
CA LEU A 198 -4.07 -25.71 20.35
C LEU A 198 -4.37 -27.14 19.91
N SER A 199 -3.37 -27.99 19.62
CA SER A 199 -3.65 -29.43 19.46
C SER A 199 -4.11 -30.11 20.74
N GLN A 200 -3.84 -29.50 21.91
CA GLN A 200 -4.27 -29.99 23.22
C GLN A 200 -5.58 -29.33 23.70
N GLY A 201 -6.23 -28.53 22.84
CA GLY A 201 -7.43 -27.77 23.17
C GLY A 201 -7.16 -26.36 23.68
N LEU A 202 -8.24 -25.63 24.01
CA LEU A 202 -8.16 -24.23 24.45
C LEU A 202 -7.69 -24.12 25.91
N PRO A 203 -6.82 -23.14 26.25
CA PRO A 203 -6.41 -22.91 27.62
C PRO A 203 -7.59 -22.47 28.52
N ASP A 204 -7.40 -22.55 29.83
CA ASP A 204 -8.42 -22.17 30.81
C ASP A 204 -8.68 -20.65 30.85
N GLY A 205 -9.89 -20.31 31.30
CA GLY A 205 -10.37 -18.95 31.54
C GLY A 205 -10.99 -18.25 30.33
N ASP A 206 -11.36 -16.98 30.52
CA ASP A 206 -12.08 -16.20 29.50
C ASP A 206 -11.11 -15.51 28.55
N PHE A 207 -11.46 -15.48 27.26
CA PHE A 207 -10.76 -14.76 26.20
C PHE A 207 -11.80 -14.16 25.24
N PHE A 208 -11.40 -13.16 24.44
CA PHE A 208 -12.29 -12.57 23.44
C PHE A 208 -12.12 -13.19 22.06
N GLY A 209 -10.98 -13.81 21.80
CA GLY A 209 -10.73 -14.47 20.54
C GLY A 209 -9.57 -15.46 20.60
N VAL A 210 -9.51 -16.29 19.55
CA VAL A 210 -8.51 -17.32 19.32
C VAL A 210 -7.97 -17.15 17.91
N LEU A 211 -6.65 -17.27 17.74
CA LEU A 211 -5.97 -17.25 16.45
C LEU A 211 -5.12 -18.50 16.27
N ALA A 212 -5.34 -19.20 15.17
CA ALA A 212 -4.58 -20.37 14.76
C ALA A 212 -4.30 -20.32 13.26
N GLN A 213 -3.55 -21.29 12.75
CA GLN A 213 -3.17 -21.35 11.34
C GLN A 213 -3.25 -22.78 10.80
N THR A 214 -3.69 -22.94 9.55
CA THR A 214 -3.76 -24.24 8.88
C THR A 214 -3.45 -24.11 7.36
N PRO A 215 -2.42 -24.79 6.84
CA PRO A 215 -1.35 -25.46 7.59
C PRO A 215 -0.55 -24.48 8.47
N ALA A 216 -0.07 -24.98 9.61
CA ALA A 216 0.71 -24.23 10.59
C ALA A 216 2.21 -24.17 10.22
N ALA A 217 3.04 -23.51 11.03
CA ALA A 217 4.48 -23.32 10.79
C ALA A 217 5.28 -24.63 10.71
N SER A 218 4.84 -25.66 11.43
CA SER A 218 5.35 -27.03 11.38
C SER A 218 4.86 -27.84 10.16
N GLY A 219 3.91 -27.30 9.39
CA GLY A 219 3.17 -28.00 8.35
C GLY A 219 1.92 -28.74 8.83
N ARG A 220 1.66 -28.76 10.15
CA ARG A 220 0.47 -29.40 10.75
C ARG A 220 -0.83 -28.86 10.16
N ILE A 221 -1.74 -29.75 9.79
CA ILE A 221 -3.14 -29.42 9.55
C ILE A 221 -3.89 -29.53 10.88
N LEU A 222 -4.40 -28.40 11.38
CA LEU A 222 -5.14 -28.33 12.63
C LEU A 222 -6.60 -28.78 12.44
N ASP A 223 -7.15 -29.53 13.40
CA ASP A 223 -8.60 -29.77 13.51
C ASP A 223 -9.30 -28.47 13.94
N CYS A 224 -9.63 -27.65 12.95
CA CYS A 224 -10.19 -26.32 13.19
C CYS A 224 -11.59 -26.40 13.79
N ALA A 225 -12.40 -27.41 13.45
CA ALA A 225 -13.78 -27.51 13.90
C ALA A 225 -13.87 -27.62 15.43
N ALA A 226 -13.07 -28.50 16.04
CA ALA A 226 -13.04 -28.67 17.49
C ALA A 226 -12.64 -27.39 18.25
N ILE A 227 -11.71 -26.61 17.69
CA ILE A 227 -11.24 -25.35 18.28
C ILE A 227 -12.29 -24.24 18.13
N ILE A 228 -12.92 -24.16 16.97
CA ILE A 228 -13.98 -23.19 16.69
C ILE A 228 -15.17 -23.41 17.64
N ASP A 229 -15.68 -24.65 17.72
CA ASP A 229 -16.80 -25.00 18.59
C ASP A 229 -16.50 -24.67 20.05
N SER A 230 -15.33 -25.09 20.55
CA SER A 230 -14.90 -24.84 21.93
C SER A 230 -14.77 -23.34 22.26
N ALA A 231 -14.36 -22.52 21.29
CA ALA A 231 -14.22 -21.07 21.49
C ALA A 231 -15.57 -20.37 21.49
N HIS A 232 -16.45 -20.76 20.56
CA HIS A 232 -17.82 -20.22 20.46
C HIS A 232 -18.67 -20.56 21.68
N GLU A 233 -18.53 -21.76 22.26
CA GLU A 233 -19.18 -22.14 23.53
C GLU A 233 -18.80 -21.20 24.69
N ARG A 234 -17.60 -20.62 24.64
CA ARG A 234 -17.10 -19.64 25.62
C ARG A 234 -17.35 -18.18 25.19
N GLY A 235 -18.06 -17.96 24.09
CA GLY A 235 -18.39 -16.63 23.58
C GLY A 235 -17.20 -15.86 22.97
N ALA A 236 -16.09 -16.55 22.69
CA ALA A 236 -14.97 -16.01 21.94
C ALA A 236 -15.19 -16.20 20.43
N LEU A 237 -14.54 -15.38 19.61
CA LEU A 237 -14.56 -15.51 18.14
C LEU A 237 -13.22 -16.08 17.63
N VAL A 238 -13.21 -16.69 16.44
CA VAL A 238 -12.01 -17.39 15.93
C VAL A 238 -11.52 -16.83 14.60
N ALA A 239 -10.21 -16.60 14.52
CA ALA A 239 -9.49 -16.26 13.29
C ALA A 239 -8.56 -17.42 12.89
N ILE A 240 -8.67 -17.89 11.65
CA ILE A 240 -7.81 -18.96 11.11
C ILE A 240 -6.98 -18.41 9.95
N GLY A 241 -5.66 -18.52 10.04
CA GLY A 241 -4.76 -18.27 8.93
C GLY A 241 -4.81 -19.43 7.95
N ALA A 242 -5.10 -19.18 6.68
CA ALA A 242 -5.27 -20.25 5.68
C ALA A 242 -4.41 -20.03 4.43
N ASP A 243 -3.65 -21.05 4.05
CA ASP A 243 -2.95 -21.04 2.75
C ASP A 243 -3.96 -21.33 1.62
N LEU A 244 -4.13 -20.38 0.70
CA LEU A 244 -5.14 -20.48 -0.35
C LEU A 244 -4.90 -21.64 -1.34
N LEU A 245 -3.66 -22.08 -1.54
CA LEU A 245 -3.36 -23.25 -2.36
C LEU A 245 -3.76 -24.53 -1.62
N ALA A 246 -3.46 -24.62 -0.32
CA ALA A 246 -3.89 -25.73 0.53
C ALA A 246 -5.42 -25.84 0.57
N MET A 247 -6.12 -24.71 0.64
CA MET A 247 -7.59 -24.66 0.64
C MET A 247 -8.23 -25.15 -0.68
N THR A 248 -7.45 -25.41 -1.74
CA THR A 248 -7.99 -26.09 -2.93
C THR A 248 -8.28 -27.58 -2.69
N LEU A 249 -7.64 -28.16 -1.67
CA LEU A 249 -7.73 -29.57 -1.28
C LEU A 249 -8.29 -29.77 0.12
N ILE A 250 -8.14 -28.82 1.04
CA ILE A 250 -8.61 -28.93 2.43
C ILE A 250 -9.94 -28.22 2.60
N ALA A 251 -10.83 -28.76 3.44
CA ALA A 251 -12.07 -28.08 3.84
C ALA A 251 -11.73 -26.69 4.42
N PRO A 252 -12.28 -25.61 3.86
CA PRO A 252 -11.85 -24.28 4.23
C PRO A 252 -12.45 -23.82 5.57
N PRO A 253 -11.74 -23.04 6.40
CA PRO A 253 -12.17 -22.73 7.76
C PRO A 253 -13.52 -22.01 7.87
N GLY A 254 -13.94 -21.25 6.86
CA GLY A 254 -15.27 -20.62 6.83
C GLY A 254 -16.42 -21.63 6.81
N GLU A 255 -16.23 -22.77 6.14
CA GLU A 255 -17.22 -23.87 6.16
C GLU A 255 -17.25 -24.57 7.54
N LEU A 256 -16.16 -24.50 8.29
CA LEU A 256 -16.02 -25.05 9.64
C LEU A 256 -16.46 -24.07 10.74
N GLY A 257 -16.94 -22.88 10.37
CA GLY A 257 -17.50 -21.89 11.31
C GLY A 257 -16.52 -20.84 11.82
N ALA A 258 -15.33 -20.67 11.22
CA ALA A 258 -14.44 -19.58 11.58
C ALA A 258 -15.12 -18.22 11.38
N ASP A 259 -14.79 -17.21 12.19
CA ASP A 259 -15.37 -15.87 12.04
C ASP A 259 -14.56 -14.98 11.09
N VAL A 260 -13.25 -15.23 11.02
CA VAL A 260 -12.28 -14.52 10.18
C VAL A 260 -11.30 -15.52 9.57
N CYS A 261 -11.00 -15.37 8.28
CA CYS A 261 -9.85 -16.01 7.62
C CYS A 261 -8.83 -14.94 7.25
N PHE A 262 -7.55 -15.21 7.45
CA PHE A 262 -6.46 -14.31 7.04
C PHE A 262 -5.33 -15.10 6.35
N GLY A 263 -4.41 -14.40 5.69
CA GLY A 263 -3.25 -15.02 5.06
C GLY A 263 -2.59 -14.11 4.02
N THR A 264 -1.80 -14.70 3.14
CA THR A 264 -1.23 -14.05 1.95
C THR A 264 -1.70 -14.74 0.67
N THR A 265 -1.73 -13.99 -0.43
CA THR A 265 -1.95 -14.54 -1.78
C THR A 265 -0.65 -14.66 -2.57
N GLN A 266 0.51 -14.61 -1.92
CA GLN A 266 1.83 -14.56 -2.56
C GLN A 266 2.04 -15.69 -3.58
N ARG A 267 1.83 -16.95 -3.17
CA ARG A 267 2.07 -18.12 -4.03
C ARG A 267 1.09 -18.29 -5.18
N PHE A 268 0.19 -17.33 -5.39
CA PHE A 268 -0.62 -17.21 -6.60
C PHE A 268 0.06 -16.27 -7.59
N GLY A 269 1.25 -16.68 -8.04
CA GLY A 269 1.98 -16.01 -9.12
C GLY A 269 2.62 -14.68 -8.74
N VAL A 270 2.83 -14.36 -7.46
CA VAL A 270 3.62 -13.18 -7.05
C VAL A 270 4.97 -13.65 -6.49
N PRO A 271 6.13 -13.21 -7.02
CA PRO A 271 7.45 -13.66 -6.53
C PRO A 271 7.69 -13.35 -5.05
N MET A 272 8.53 -14.13 -4.35
CA MET A 272 8.81 -13.93 -2.91
C MET A 272 9.42 -12.56 -2.58
N GLY A 273 10.16 -11.96 -3.52
CA GLY A 273 10.58 -10.56 -3.49
C GLY A 273 11.42 -10.15 -2.28
N PHE A 274 12.16 -11.08 -1.67
CA PHE A 274 12.86 -10.89 -0.40
C PHE A 274 11.96 -10.30 0.70
N GLY A 275 10.68 -10.69 0.69
CA GLY A 275 9.67 -10.29 1.68
C GLY A 275 8.41 -9.65 1.11
N GLY A 276 8.48 -9.10 -0.10
CA GLY A 276 7.34 -8.46 -0.73
C GLY A 276 7.68 -7.57 -1.92
N PRO A 277 6.67 -6.96 -2.54
CA PRO A 277 5.32 -6.80 -2.00
C PRO A 277 4.38 -7.98 -2.30
N HIS A 278 3.46 -8.29 -1.37
CA HIS A 278 2.41 -9.32 -1.53
C HIS A 278 1.09 -8.84 -0.97
N ALA A 279 -0.04 -9.22 -1.57
CA ALA A 279 -1.34 -8.93 -0.99
C ALA A 279 -1.64 -9.89 0.17
N GLY A 280 -1.64 -9.35 1.40
CA GLY A 280 -2.32 -9.99 2.51
C GLY A 280 -3.84 -10.01 2.25
N TYR A 281 -4.57 -10.93 2.86
CA TYR A 281 -6.02 -10.97 2.79
C TYR A 281 -6.66 -11.10 4.17
N LEU A 282 -7.90 -10.61 4.27
CA LEU A 282 -8.78 -10.83 5.41
C LEU A 282 -10.21 -11.00 4.89
N ALA A 283 -10.85 -12.09 5.30
CA ALA A 283 -12.19 -12.47 4.88
C ALA A 283 -13.08 -12.83 6.07
N VAL A 284 -14.38 -12.52 5.97
CA VAL A 284 -15.36 -12.64 7.05
C VAL A 284 -16.74 -13.02 6.50
N HIS A 285 -17.63 -13.44 7.40
CA HIS A 285 -19.07 -13.47 7.11
C HIS A 285 -19.69 -12.06 7.07
N SER A 286 -20.81 -11.89 6.37
CA SER A 286 -21.48 -10.59 6.17
C SER A 286 -21.82 -9.87 7.47
N LYS A 287 -22.08 -10.60 8.57
CA LYS A 287 -22.31 -10.03 9.92
C LYS A 287 -21.15 -9.15 10.42
N HIS A 288 -19.93 -9.35 9.90
CA HIS A 288 -18.72 -8.63 10.31
C HIS A 288 -18.18 -7.66 9.25
N ALA A 289 -18.86 -7.49 8.10
CA ALA A 289 -18.41 -6.63 7.00
C ALA A 289 -18.05 -5.20 7.44
N ARG A 290 -18.81 -4.64 8.38
CA ARG A 290 -18.59 -3.28 8.91
C ARG A 290 -17.32 -3.14 9.77
N GLN A 291 -16.71 -4.25 10.17
CA GLN A 291 -15.51 -4.29 11.00
C GLN A 291 -14.23 -4.51 10.19
N LEU A 292 -14.35 -4.80 8.88
CA LEU A 292 -13.20 -5.02 8.01
C LEU A 292 -12.28 -3.79 7.97
N PRO A 293 -10.96 -3.99 8.10
CA PRO A 293 -9.97 -2.96 7.79
C PRO A 293 -9.88 -2.73 6.29
N GLY A 294 -9.37 -1.56 5.90
CA GLY A 294 -9.05 -1.24 4.50
C GLY A 294 -10.24 -1.17 3.54
N ARG A 295 -9.90 -1.18 2.25
CA ARG A 295 -10.84 -1.01 1.14
C ARG A 295 -11.70 -2.25 0.93
N LEU A 296 -12.90 -2.02 0.38
CA LEU A 296 -13.83 -3.05 -0.02
C LEU A 296 -14.47 -2.63 -1.35
N VAL A 297 -14.33 -3.42 -2.40
CA VAL A 297 -15.06 -3.21 -3.66
C VAL A 297 -16.46 -3.78 -3.52
N GLY A 298 -17.46 -3.05 -4.03
CA GLY A 298 -18.83 -3.52 -4.12
C GLY A 298 -19.48 -3.16 -5.45
N VAL A 299 -20.50 -3.93 -5.81
CA VAL A 299 -21.35 -3.72 -6.97
C VAL A 299 -22.38 -2.65 -6.66
N SER A 300 -22.60 -1.75 -7.61
CA SER A 300 -23.65 -0.75 -7.62
C SER A 300 -24.24 -0.62 -9.03
N LYS A 301 -24.95 0.48 -9.27
CA LYS A 301 -25.46 0.87 -10.58
C LYS A 301 -25.01 2.26 -10.96
N ASP A 302 -24.90 2.52 -12.26
CA ASP A 302 -24.79 3.88 -12.78
C ASP A 302 -26.17 4.52 -12.96
N VAL A 303 -26.19 5.81 -13.32
CA VAL A 303 -27.42 6.58 -13.55
C VAL A 303 -28.29 6.05 -14.69
N ASP A 304 -27.74 5.26 -15.61
CA ASP A 304 -28.48 4.63 -16.70
C ASP A 304 -29.01 3.24 -16.29
N GLY A 305 -28.70 2.78 -15.07
CA GLY A 305 -29.15 1.52 -14.47
C GLY A 305 -28.22 0.34 -14.72
N ASN A 306 -27.08 0.55 -15.39
CA ASN A 306 -26.10 -0.50 -15.70
C ASN A 306 -25.31 -0.88 -14.44
N LEU A 307 -24.86 -2.13 -14.36
CA LEU A 307 -23.96 -2.54 -13.28
C LEU A 307 -22.63 -1.79 -13.35
N ALA A 308 -22.16 -1.35 -12.18
CA ALA A 308 -20.90 -0.64 -12.02
C ALA A 308 -20.25 -0.99 -10.69
N TYR A 309 -18.93 -0.84 -10.59
CA TYR A 309 -18.16 -1.14 -9.38
C TYR A 309 -17.71 0.12 -8.67
N ARG A 310 -17.60 0.09 -7.34
CA ARG A 310 -17.02 1.17 -6.53
C ARG A 310 -16.41 0.65 -5.23
N LEU A 311 -15.60 1.48 -4.58
CA LEU A 311 -15.25 1.27 -3.17
C LEU A 311 -16.48 1.50 -2.29
N SER A 312 -16.84 0.53 -1.45
CA SER A 312 -18.06 0.49 -0.62
C SER A 312 -17.75 0.57 0.88
N LEU A 313 -18.72 1.05 1.67
CA LEU A 313 -18.58 1.22 3.13
C LEU A 313 -17.34 2.05 3.54
N GLN A 314 -16.98 3.07 2.76
CA GLN A 314 -15.76 3.88 2.97
C GLN A 314 -15.74 4.62 4.32
N THR A 315 -16.89 4.78 4.98
CA THR A 315 -16.97 5.34 6.34
C THR A 315 -16.21 4.53 7.39
N ARG A 316 -15.69 3.33 7.09
CA ARG A 316 -14.78 2.57 7.95
C ARG A 316 -13.34 3.11 7.94
N GLU A 317 -12.95 3.78 6.86
CA GLU A 317 -11.57 4.09 6.52
C GLU A 317 -11.08 5.39 7.18
N GLN A 318 -9.76 5.51 7.29
CA GLN A 318 -9.06 6.59 8.00
C GLN A 318 -9.43 8.01 7.50
N HIS A 319 -9.66 8.19 6.20
CA HIS A 319 -9.92 9.50 5.61
C HIS A 319 -11.28 10.09 6.01
N ILE A 320 -12.21 9.26 6.49
CA ILE A 320 -13.52 9.69 7.01
C ILE A 320 -13.55 9.63 8.54
N ARG A 321 -13.09 8.52 9.13
CA ARG A 321 -13.28 8.23 10.56
C ARG A 321 -12.09 8.54 11.46
N ARG A 322 -10.92 8.87 10.91
CA ARG A 322 -9.71 9.27 11.67
C ARG A 322 -9.45 8.30 12.83
N GLU A 323 -9.43 8.76 14.08
CA GLU A 323 -9.18 7.96 15.28
C GLU A 323 -10.22 6.85 15.55
N LYS A 324 -11.39 6.89 14.89
CA LYS A 324 -12.47 5.88 14.99
C LYS A 324 -12.50 4.92 13.79
N ALA A 325 -11.51 4.98 12.92
CA ALA A 325 -11.41 4.07 11.78
C ALA A 325 -11.18 2.62 12.25
N THR A 326 -11.47 1.65 11.40
CA THR A 326 -11.24 0.24 11.72
C THR A 326 -9.76 -0.13 11.74
N SER A 327 -8.92 0.65 11.04
CA SER A 327 -7.47 0.49 10.91
C SER A 327 -6.86 1.82 10.43
N ASN A 328 -5.53 1.96 10.56
CA ASN A 328 -4.77 3.06 9.97
C ASN A 328 -4.38 2.82 8.50
N ILE A 329 -4.67 1.64 7.93
CA ILE A 329 -4.25 1.30 6.56
C ILE A 329 -4.82 2.30 5.53
N CYS A 330 -3.95 2.74 4.62
CA CYS A 330 -4.30 3.62 3.49
C CYS A 330 -3.81 3.00 2.17
N THR A 331 -2.53 3.13 1.82
CA THR A 331 -1.92 2.32 0.75
C THR A 331 -1.97 0.85 1.18
N ALA A 332 -2.35 -0.06 0.26
CA ALA A 332 -2.40 -1.50 0.50
C ALA A 332 -1.53 -2.22 -0.54
N GLN A 333 -2.02 -3.27 -1.19
CA GLN A 333 -1.25 -4.11 -2.13
C GLN A 333 -2.07 -4.45 -3.39
N VAL A 334 -2.71 -3.43 -3.98
CA VAL A 334 -3.70 -3.59 -5.07
C VAL A 334 -3.10 -4.27 -6.30
N LEU A 335 -1.94 -3.84 -6.79
CA LEU A 335 -1.31 -4.43 -7.98
C LEU A 335 -1.07 -5.94 -7.80
N LEU A 336 -0.68 -6.37 -6.61
CA LEU A 336 -0.36 -7.77 -6.33
C LEU A 336 -1.63 -8.59 -6.09
N ALA A 337 -2.68 -7.99 -5.53
CA ALA A 337 -4.01 -8.58 -5.46
C ALA A 337 -4.57 -8.85 -6.87
N ILE A 338 -4.35 -7.93 -7.81
CA ILE A 338 -4.72 -8.09 -9.22
C ILE A 338 -3.94 -9.26 -9.84
N ILE A 339 -2.62 -9.35 -9.64
CA ILE A 339 -1.81 -10.49 -10.15
C ILE A 339 -2.36 -11.82 -9.62
N ALA A 340 -2.62 -11.91 -8.31
CA ALA A 340 -3.17 -13.13 -7.70
C ALA A 340 -4.55 -13.51 -8.26
N ALA A 341 -5.44 -12.53 -8.45
CA ALA A 341 -6.74 -12.76 -9.07
C ALA A 341 -6.60 -13.26 -10.52
N MET A 342 -5.68 -12.67 -11.29
CA MET A 342 -5.45 -13.06 -12.69
C MET A 342 -4.74 -14.41 -12.80
N TYR A 343 -3.88 -14.77 -11.84
CA TYR A 343 -3.32 -16.11 -11.70
C TYR A 343 -4.44 -17.13 -11.49
N ALA A 344 -5.36 -16.87 -10.57
CA ALA A 344 -6.54 -17.70 -10.37
C ALA A 344 -7.46 -17.72 -11.60
N SER A 345 -7.61 -16.63 -12.34
CA SER A 345 -8.37 -16.64 -13.61
C SER A 345 -7.71 -17.48 -14.70
N TYR A 346 -6.38 -17.45 -14.78
CA TYR A 346 -5.60 -18.22 -15.74
C TYR A 346 -5.64 -19.72 -15.45
N HIS A 347 -5.45 -20.11 -14.18
CA HIS A 347 -5.34 -21.50 -13.73
C HIS A 347 -6.65 -22.13 -13.24
N GLY A 348 -7.51 -21.35 -12.56
CA GLY A 348 -8.88 -21.69 -12.11
C GLY A 348 -8.95 -22.94 -11.27
N ALA A 349 -10.16 -23.40 -10.96
CA ALA A 349 -10.31 -24.47 -9.95
C ALA A 349 -9.48 -25.72 -10.27
N ASP A 350 -9.57 -26.24 -11.50
CA ASP A 350 -8.86 -27.46 -11.89
C ASP A 350 -7.34 -27.29 -11.94
N GLY A 351 -6.85 -26.16 -12.46
CA GLY A 351 -5.42 -25.89 -12.56
C GLY A 351 -4.81 -25.66 -11.19
N LEU A 352 -5.49 -24.91 -10.32
CA LEU A 352 -5.04 -24.70 -8.94
C LEU A 352 -5.03 -26.02 -8.14
N ARG A 353 -6.06 -26.88 -8.29
CA ARG A 353 -6.04 -28.23 -7.70
C ARG A 353 -4.90 -29.08 -8.23
N ALA A 354 -4.61 -29.01 -9.52
CA ALA A 354 -3.50 -29.75 -10.12
C ALA A 354 -2.14 -29.28 -9.60
N ILE A 355 -1.95 -27.97 -9.42
CA ILE A 355 -0.77 -27.40 -8.77
C ILE A 355 -0.69 -27.90 -7.33
N ALA A 356 -1.75 -27.74 -6.53
CA ALA A 356 -1.77 -28.17 -5.13
C ALA A 356 -1.47 -29.67 -4.95
N ARG A 357 -2.04 -30.54 -5.80
CA ARG A 357 -1.77 -31.99 -5.79
C ARG A 357 -0.32 -32.31 -6.14
N ARG A 358 0.28 -31.58 -7.09
CA ARG A 358 1.71 -31.75 -7.41
C ARG A 358 2.60 -31.34 -6.25
N VAL A 359 2.31 -30.21 -5.62
CA VAL A 359 3.02 -29.71 -4.43
C VAL A 359 2.92 -30.72 -3.29
N HIS A 360 1.70 -31.14 -2.94
CA HIS A 360 1.46 -32.15 -1.91
C HIS A 360 2.16 -33.48 -2.23
N GLY A 361 2.13 -33.93 -3.48
CA GLY A 361 2.81 -35.16 -3.90
C GLY A 361 4.34 -35.11 -3.69
N HIS A 362 4.98 -33.96 -3.88
CA HIS A 362 6.41 -33.79 -3.52
C HIS A 362 6.63 -33.92 -2.02
N ALA A 363 5.80 -33.25 -1.21
CA ALA A 363 5.87 -33.36 0.25
C ALA A 363 5.66 -34.79 0.74
N GLN A 364 4.70 -35.53 0.16
CA GLN A 364 4.44 -36.94 0.47
C GLN A 364 5.64 -37.85 0.17
N ARG A 365 6.38 -37.60 -0.92
CA ARG A 365 7.60 -38.37 -1.23
C ARG A 365 8.70 -38.12 -0.20
N ILE A 366 8.87 -36.88 0.24
CA ILE A 366 9.82 -36.54 1.30
C ILE A 366 9.41 -37.20 2.61
N ALA A 367 8.14 -37.06 2.99
CA ALA A 367 7.58 -37.67 4.19
C ALA A 367 7.71 -39.19 4.22
N ALA A 368 7.35 -39.88 3.14
CA ALA A 368 7.45 -41.33 3.06
C ALA A 368 8.88 -41.84 3.31
N ALA A 369 9.89 -41.11 2.83
CA ALA A 369 11.29 -41.43 3.05
C ALA A 369 11.79 -41.08 4.46
N LEU A 370 11.20 -40.07 5.11
CA LEU A 370 11.51 -39.70 6.51
C LEU A 370 10.94 -40.69 7.53
N GLY A 371 9.81 -41.35 7.22
CA GLY A 371 9.19 -42.39 8.05
C GLY A 371 8.93 -41.92 9.48
N ASP A 372 9.43 -42.67 10.45
CA ASP A 372 9.27 -42.40 11.90
C ASP A 372 9.91 -41.08 12.36
N SER A 373 10.68 -40.40 11.50
CA SER A 373 11.24 -39.08 11.80
C SER A 373 10.21 -37.96 11.66
N LEU A 374 9.06 -38.21 11.03
CA LEU A 374 8.02 -37.19 10.86
C LEU A 374 7.35 -36.84 12.19
N VAL A 375 7.20 -35.54 12.45
CA VAL A 375 6.49 -35.04 13.63
C VAL A 375 4.97 -35.06 13.43
N HIS A 376 4.50 -34.80 12.20
CA HIS A 376 3.08 -34.74 11.87
C HIS A 376 2.76 -35.68 10.70
N THR A 377 1.63 -36.37 10.81
CA THR A 377 1.11 -37.24 9.73
C THR A 377 0.25 -36.47 8.74
N ALA A 378 -0.51 -35.48 9.23
CA ALA A 378 -1.38 -34.62 8.42
C ALA A 378 -0.70 -33.29 8.10
N TYR A 379 -0.36 -33.10 6.83
CA TYR A 379 0.29 -31.91 6.28
C TYR A 379 -0.13 -31.67 4.82
N PHE A 380 0.07 -30.44 4.34
CA PHE A 380 -0.12 -30.11 2.92
C PHE A 380 1.21 -30.17 2.16
N ASP A 381 2.05 -29.17 2.31
CA ASP A 381 3.29 -29.03 1.54
C ASP A 381 4.56 -29.01 2.39
N THR A 382 4.39 -28.88 3.70
CA THR A 382 5.47 -28.67 4.65
C THR A 382 5.55 -29.86 5.58
N VAL A 383 6.75 -30.44 5.71
CA VAL A 383 7.01 -31.57 6.62
C VAL A 383 8.05 -31.17 7.66
N LEU A 384 7.80 -31.54 8.91
CA LEU A 384 8.73 -31.35 10.02
C LEU A 384 9.34 -32.70 10.40
N ALA A 385 10.67 -32.77 10.39
CA ALA A 385 11.45 -33.94 10.73
C ALA A 385 12.16 -33.76 12.08
N HIS A 386 11.98 -34.70 13.00
CA HIS A 386 12.77 -34.84 14.22
C HIS A 386 14.02 -35.69 13.94
N VAL A 387 15.18 -35.04 13.99
CA VAL A 387 16.51 -35.52 13.62
C VAL A 387 17.54 -35.15 14.71
N PRO A 388 17.51 -35.84 15.87
CA PRO A 388 18.29 -35.45 17.04
C PRO A 388 19.77 -35.18 16.76
N GLY A 389 20.25 -33.97 17.10
CA GLY A 389 21.63 -33.50 16.95
C GLY A 389 22.13 -33.40 15.50
N ARG A 390 21.25 -33.57 14.50
CA ARG A 390 21.62 -33.61 13.06
C ARG A 390 21.10 -32.42 12.27
N GLY A 391 20.27 -31.54 12.86
CA GLY A 391 19.58 -30.48 12.12
C GLY A 391 20.51 -29.59 11.30
N ALA A 392 21.53 -29.01 11.95
CA ALA A 392 22.50 -28.13 11.29
C ALA A 392 23.29 -28.85 10.16
N ALA A 393 23.65 -30.12 10.36
CA ALA A 393 24.38 -30.89 9.37
C ALA A 393 23.54 -31.19 8.12
N ILE A 394 22.24 -31.47 8.29
CA ILE A 394 21.30 -31.70 7.18
C ILE A 394 21.08 -30.41 6.40
N VAL A 395 20.85 -29.28 7.09
CA VAL A 395 20.67 -27.97 6.44
C VAL A 395 21.92 -27.58 5.66
N ALA A 396 23.13 -27.79 6.21
CA ALA A 396 24.38 -27.58 5.49
C ALA A 396 24.52 -28.50 4.26
N ALA A 397 24.19 -29.79 4.39
CA ALA A 397 24.24 -30.73 3.28
C ALA A 397 23.25 -30.39 2.15
N ALA A 398 22.07 -29.85 2.48
CA ALA A 398 21.12 -29.31 1.51
C ALA A 398 21.65 -28.02 0.87
N LYS A 399 22.29 -27.16 1.66
CA LYS A 399 22.88 -25.91 1.19
C LYS A 399 23.98 -26.13 0.16
N ASP A 400 24.83 -27.13 0.37
CA ASP A 400 25.87 -27.55 -0.59
C ASP A 400 25.29 -28.00 -1.95
N ARG A 401 24.00 -28.32 -1.98
CA ARG A 401 23.23 -28.69 -3.19
C ARG A 401 22.36 -27.54 -3.72
N GLY A 402 22.53 -26.32 -3.19
CA GLY A 402 21.76 -25.14 -3.60
C GLY A 402 20.34 -25.09 -3.03
N ILE A 403 20.04 -25.83 -1.97
CA ILE A 403 18.72 -25.85 -1.32
C ILE A 403 18.80 -25.22 0.07
N ASN A 404 17.97 -24.22 0.34
CA ASN A 404 17.80 -23.66 1.68
C ASN A 404 16.65 -24.38 2.40
N LEU A 405 16.95 -25.07 3.50
CA LEU A 405 15.97 -25.68 4.41
C LEU A 405 15.82 -24.85 5.68
N ARG A 406 14.70 -24.98 6.38
CA ARG A 406 14.49 -24.31 7.67
C ARG A 406 15.05 -25.17 8.81
N LEU A 407 16.08 -24.67 9.48
CA LEU A 407 16.47 -25.16 10.80
C LEU A 407 15.47 -24.60 11.83
N VAL A 408 14.70 -25.46 12.48
CA VAL A 408 13.73 -25.03 13.51
C VAL A 408 14.44 -24.94 14.87
N ASP A 409 15.22 -25.96 15.19
CA ASP A 409 16.11 -26.04 16.36
C ASP A 409 17.22 -27.07 16.09
N GLU A 410 17.98 -27.48 17.12
CA GLU A 410 19.07 -28.48 16.99
C GLU A 410 18.60 -29.84 16.46
N ASP A 411 17.35 -30.20 16.77
CA ASP A 411 16.77 -31.52 16.54
C ASP A 411 15.69 -31.50 15.45
N HIS A 412 15.28 -30.34 14.92
CA HIS A 412 14.18 -30.26 13.97
C HIS A 412 14.54 -29.50 12.67
N VAL A 413 14.20 -30.12 11.54
CA VAL A 413 14.34 -29.53 10.20
C VAL A 413 13.00 -29.56 9.50
N SER A 414 12.58 -28.40 8.97
CA SER A 414 11.36 -28.26 8.19
C SER A 414 11.68 -28.13 6.71
N VAL A 415 10.86 -28.77 5.87
CA VAL A 415 10.98 -28.75 4.41
C VAL A 415 9.62 -28.38 3.81
N ALA A 416 9.53 -27.22 3.15
CA ALA A 416 8.35 -26.76 2.46
C ALA A 416 8.47 -26.93 0.93
N CYS A 417 7.59 -27.73 0.35
CA CYS A 417 7.46 -27.88 -1.10
C CYS A 417 6.57 -26.77 -1.68
N ASP A 418 6.81 -26.42 -2.94
CA ASP A 418 6.07 -25.37 -3.62
C ASP A 418 5.89 -25.67 -5.12
N GLU A 419 5.31 -24.70 -5.85
CA GLU A 419 4.98 -24.89 -7.26
C GLU A 419 6.21 -25.16 -8.13
N ALA A 420 7.36 -24.59 -7.76
CA ALA A 420 8.65 -24.68 -8.45
C ALA A 420 9.47 -25.90 -8.02
N THR A 421 9.02 -26.65 -7.00
CA THR A 421 9.67 -27.88 -6.55
C THR A 421 9.61 -28.94 -7.67
N THR A 422 10.74 -29.65 -7.85
CA THR A 422 10.92 -30.69 -8.86
C THR A 422 11.37 -31.99 -8.22
N ASP A 423 11.29 -33.10 -8.96
CA ASP A 423 11.83 -34.40 -8.52
C ASP A 423 13.33 -34.35 -8.19
N THR A 424 14.09 -33.49 -8.88
CA THR A 424 15.51 -33.29 -8.58
C THR A 424 15.71 -32.62 -7.23
N HIS A 425 14.87 -31.63 -6.88
CA HIS A 425 14.90 -31.00 -5.56
C HIS A 425 14.55 -32.01 -4.47
N VAL A 426 13.50 -32.83 -4.67
CA VAL A 426 13.13 -33.91 -3.74
C VAL A 426 14.30 -34.86 -3.53
N ALA A 427 14.92 -35.38 -4.59
CA ALA A 427 16.07 -36.28 -4.48
C ALA A 427 17.24 -35.66 -3.70
N ALA A 428 17.56 -34.39 -3.96
CA ALA A 428 18.62 -33.67 -3.26
C ALA A 428 18.30 -33.48 -1.75
N VAL A 429 17.04 -33.26 -1.39
CA VAL A 429 16.61 -33.25 0.02
C VAL A 429 16.80 -34.63 0.65
N LEU A 430 16.34 -35.70 0.01
CA LEU A 430 16.50 -37.06 0.55
C LEU A 430 17.98 -37.43 0.79
N GLU A 431 18.86 -37.04 -0.14
CA GLU A 431 20.30 -37.18 0.04
C GLU A 431 20.84 -36.39 1.24
N ALA A 432 20.40 -35.15 1.44
CA ALA A 432 20.81 -34.32 2.57
C ALA A 432 20.40 -34.95 3.93
N PHE A 433 19.24 -35.59 3.98
CA PHE A 433 18.79 -36.38 5.13
C PHE A 433 19.48 -37.74 5.26
N ALA A 434 20.19 -38.19 4.22
CA ALA A 434 20.78 -39.53 4.08
C ALA A 434 19.73 -40.66 4.18
N VAL A 435 18.56 -40.46 3.57
CA VAL A 435 17.47 -41.44 3.49
C VAL A 435 17.26 -41.92 2.06
N THR A 436 16.69 -43.11 1.89
CA THR A 436 16.36 -43.66 0.57
C THR A 436 14.93 -43.32 0.19
N ALA A 437 14.67 -43.09 -1.10
CA ALA A 437 13.31 -42.90 -1.60
C ALA A 437 12.42 -44.10 -1.27
N VAL A 438 11.20 -43.80 -0.82
CA VAL A 438 10.14 -44.76 -0.53
C VAL A 438 8.90 -44.29 -1.27
N GLU A 439 8.20 -45.23 -1.93
CA GLU A 439 6.91 -44.91 -2.56
C GLU A 439 5.90 -44.51 -1.47
N PRO A 440 5.26 -43.34 -1.58
CA PRO A 440 4.26 -42.93 -0.61
C PRO A 440 3.09 -43.93 -0.59
N GLY A 441 2.50 -44.14 0.59
CA GLY A 441 1.25 -44.89 0.73
C GLY A 441 0.07 -44.17 0.09
N ASP A 442 -1.14 -44.73 0.24
CA ASP A 442 -2.36 -44.06 -0.23
C ASP A 442 -2.46 -42.66 0.38
N PRO A 443 -2.80 -41.62 -0.39
CA PRO A 443 -2.87 -40.26 0.12
C PRO A 443 -3.84 -40.17 1.29
N GLU A 444 -3.43 -39.51 2.37
CA GLU A 444 -4.39 -39.03 3.38
C GLU A 444 -5.31 -38.03 2.65
N VAL A 445 -6.61 -38.33 2.63
CA VAL A 445 -7.55 -37.60 1.76
C VAL A 445 -7.81 -36.22 2.36
N LEU A 446 -7.09 -35.22 1.89
CA LEU A 446 -7.51 -33.82 1.98
C LEU A 446 -8.74 -33.68 1.06
N GLU A 447 -9.95 -33.77 1.62
CA GLU A 447 -11.19 -33.78 0.84
C GLU A 447 -12.03 -32.51 1.03
N ARG A 448 -11.59 -31.43 0.39
CA ARG A 448 -12.50 -30.35 0.04
C ARG A 448 -13.55 -30.88 -0.94
N THR A 449 -14.80 -30.92 -0.50
CA THR A 449 -15.94 -31.32 -1.33
C THR A 449 -16.64 -30.13 -1.99
N SER A 450 -16.47 -28.92 -1.47
CA SER A 450 -17.09 -27.71 -2.02
C SER A 450 -16.47 -27.26 -3.33
N GLU A 451 -17.29 -26.71 -4.21
CA GLU A 451 -16.84 -26.03 -5.42
C GLU A 451 -16.28 -24.64 -5.09
N PHE A 452 -15.41 -24.11 -5.96
CA PHE A 452 -14.86 -22.76 -5.87
C PHE A 452 -14.51 -22.26 -7.26
N LEU A 453 -14.42 -20.93 -7.42
CA LEU A 453 -14.07 -20.25 -8.66
C LEU A 453 -15.01 -20.67 -9.82
N THR A 454 -16.30 -20.84 -9.52
CA THR A 454 -17.32 -21.23 -10.51
C THR A 454 -17.75 -20.06 -11.39
N HIS A 455 -17.48 -18.82 -10.96
CA HIS A 455 -17.79 -17.62 -11.72
C HIS A 455 -17.04 -17.58 -13.08
N PRO A 456 -17.63 -17.10 -14.18
CA PRO A 456 -16.99 -17.08 -15.50
C PRO A 456 -15.66 -16.32 -15.58
N ALA A 457 -15.41 -15.37 -14.67
CA ALA A 457 -14.11 -14.69 -14.54
C ALA A 457 -12.94 -15.67 -14.34
N PHE A 458 -13.19 -16.87 -13.82
CA PHE A 458 -12.18 -17.90 -13.57
C PHE A 458 -12.17 -19.04 -14.60
N ASN A 459 -13.10 -18.99 -15.57
CA ASN A 459 -13.33 -20.10 -16.51
C ASN A 459 -13.18 -19.67 -17.99
N ARG A 460 -13.25 -18.36 -18.31
CA ARG A 460 -13.20 -17.87 -19.70
C ARG A 460 -11.80 -17.54 -20.22
N TYR A 461 -10.85 -17.23 -19.35
CA TYR A 461 -9.57 -16.59 -19.73
C TYR A 461 -8.36 -17.51 -19.57
N ARG A 462 -8.52 -18.80 -19.94
CA ARG A 462 -7.56 -19.89 -19.72
C ARG A 462 -6.42 -19.96 -20.72
N THR A 463 -6.58 -19.32 -21.88
CA THR A 463 -5.54 -19.27 -22.93
C THR A 463 -4.83 -17.93 -22.89
N GLU A 464 -3.57 -17.90 -23.28
CA GLU A 464 -2.77 -16.67 -23.27
C GLU A 464 -3.44 -15.53 -24.05
N THR A 465 -3.97 -15.82 -25.25
CA THR A 465 -4.71 -14.83 -26.05
C THR A 465 -5.97 -14.31 -25.36
N ALA A 466 -6.73 -15.18 -24.68
CA ALA A 466 -7.92 -14.76 -23.96
C ALA A 466 -7.55 -13.90 -22.73
N MET A 467 -6.50 -14.28 -22.00
CA MET A 467 -5.97 -13.52 -20.87
C MET A 467 -5.45 -12.15 -21.33
N MET A 468 -4.61 -12.08 -22.37
CA MET A 468 -4.13 -10.81 -22.92
C MET A 468 -5.28 -9.86 -23.30
N ARG A 469 -6.33 -10.39 -23.94
CA ARG A 469 -7.52 -9.59 -24.28
C ARG A 469 -8.26 -9.12 -23.04
N TYR A 470 -8.43 -9.98 -22.04
CA TYR A 470 -9.10 -9.61 -20.80
C TYR A 470 -8.36 -8.48 -20.08
N LEU A 471 -7.05 -8.64 -19.88
CA LEU A 471 -6.21 -7.62 -19.25
C LEU A 471 -6.25 -6.30 -20.03
N ARG A 472 -6.20 -6.36 -21.37
CA ARG A 472 -6.32 -5.16 -22.20
C ARG A 472 -7.68 -4.49 -22.04
N THR A 473 -8.77 -5.26 -22.05
CA THR A 473 -10.13 -4.73 -21.86
C THR A 473 -10.30 -4.06 -20.50
N LEU A 474 -9.70 -4.59 -19.44
CA LEU A 474 -9.72 -3.95 -18.13
C LEU A 474 -8.90 -2.67 -18.13
N ALA A 475 -7.66 -2.70 -18.64
CA ALA A 475 -6.80 -1.53 -18.70
C ALA A 475 -7.42 -0.37 -19.50
N ASP A 476 -8.16 -0.66 -20.57
CA ASP A 476 -8.84 0.38 -21.38
C ASP A 476 -9.99 1.10 -20.64
N LYS A 477 -10.48 0.55 -19.52
CA LYS A 477 -11.50 1.18 -18.65
C LYS A 477 -10.90 2.10 -17.59
N ASP A 478 -9.58 2.13 -17.48
CA ASP A 478 -8.85 2.84 -16.43
C ASP A 478 -8.06 4.00 -17.03
N ILE A 479 -8.11 5.15 -16.36
CA ILE A 479 -7.14 6.23 -16.60
C ILE A 479 -5.91 6.02 -15.72
N ALA A 480 -4.73 6.17 -16.31
CA ALA A 480 -3.43 6.05 -15.67
C ALA A 480 -2.46 7.09 -16.27
N LEU A 481 -1.21 7.18 -15.78
CA LEU A 481 -0.27 8.24 -16.17
C LEU A 481 0.22 8.12 -17.63
N ASP A 482 0.00 6.99 -18.28
CA ASP A 482 0.24 6.83 -19.72
C ASP A 482 -0.80 7.57 -20.59
N ARG A 483 -1.83 8.18 -19.99
CA ARG A 483 -2.91 8.90 -20.68
C ARG A 483 -2.91 10.41 -20.43
N SER A 484 -2.75 10.82 -19.18
CA SER A 484 -2.79 12.23 -18.77
C SER A 484 -2.30 12.40 -17.34
N MET A 485 -2.03 13.65 -16.97
CA MET A 485 -1.76 14.03 -15.59
C MET A 485 -2.90 13.60 -14.67
N ILE A 486 -2.53 13.03 -13.52
CA ILE A 486 -3.45 12.72 -12.41
C ILE A 486 -3.04 13.61 -11.23
N PRO A 487 -3.59 14.83 -11.10
CA PRO A 487 -3.06 15.84 -10.17
C PRO A 487 -3.63 15.66 -8.74
N LEU A 488 -3.52 14.45 -8.19
CA LEU A 488 -3.99 14.13 -6.85
C LEU A 488 -3.08 14.75 -5.78
N GLY A 489 -3.58 15.78 -5.08
CA GLY A 489 -2.93 16.31 -3.88
C GLY A 489 -2.60 15.23 -2.84
N SER A 490 -1.47 15.40 -2.16
CA SER A 490 -0.87 14.48 -1.20
C SER A 490 -0.56 13.08 -1.76
N CYS A 491 -0.45 12.93 -3.08
CA CYS A 491 -0.17 11.62 -3.71
C CYS A 491 1.10 11.62 -4.55
N THR A 492 1.59 12.78 -5.00
CA THR A 492 2.80 12.91 -5.82
C THR A 492 2.81 11.93 -6.99
N MET A 493 1.87 12.09 -7.91
CA MET A 493 1.71 11.25 -9.11
C MET A 493 2.80 11.54 -10.16
N LYS A 494 4.08 11.39 -9.78
CA LYS A 494 5.25 11.65 -10.62
C LYS A 494 5.56 10.47 -11.55
N LEU A 495 6.57 10.65 -12.42
CA LEU A 495 7.07 9.58 -13.27
C LEU A 495 7.50 8.34 -12.46
N ASN A 496 7.08 7.16 -12.92
CA ASN A 496 7.67 5.87 -12.57
C ASN A 496 8.48 5.41 -13.79
N ALA A 497 9.77 5.67 -13.84
CA ALA A 497 10.55 5.51 -15.06
C ALA A 497 10.79 4.03 -15.38
N ALA A 498 10.81 3.68 -16.67
CA ALA A 498 11.06 2.31 -17.10
C ALA A 498 12.38 1.76 -16.53
N ALA A 499 13.45 2.56 -16.57
CA ALA A 499 14.76 2.19 -16.02
C ALA A 499 14.73 1.93 -14.49
N GLU A 500 13.84 2.59 -13.74
CA GLU A 500 13.67 2.32 -12.31
C GLU A 500 12.93 0.99 -12.07
N MET A 501 12.02 0.64 -12.98
CA MET A 501 11.15 -0.53 -12.88
C MET A 501 11.81 -1.85 -13.31
N GLU A 502 12.79 -1.84 -14.23
CA GLU A 502 13.40 -3.05 -14.81
C GLU A 502 13.87 -4.07 -13.76
N ALA A 503 14.52 -3.61 -12.68
CA ALA A 503 15.19 -4.49 -11.73
C ALA A 503 14.21 -5.33 -10.87
N ILE A 504 12.94 -4.92 -10.75
CA ILE A 504 11.98 -5.59 -9.87
C ILE A 504 11.55 -6.97 -10.39
N THR A 505 11.76 -7.25 -11.69
CA THR A 505 11.44 -8.55 -12.30
C THR A 505 12.67 -9.44 -12.47
N TRP A 506 13.87 -8.96 -12.16
CA TRP A 506 15.09 -9.78 -12.23
C TRP A 506 15.05 -10.91 -11.21
N PRO A 507 15.27 -12.19 -11.61
CA PRO A 507 15.20 -13.32 -10.69
C PRO A 507 16.12 -13.20 -9.47
N THR A 508 17.28 -12.55 -9.63
CA THR A 508 18.26 -12.26 -8.57
C THR A 508 17.80 -11.24 -7.54
N ILE A 509 16.66 -10.60 -7.75
CA ILE A 509 15.97 -9.71 -6.81
C ILE A 509 14.62 -10.31 -6.42
N SER A 510 13.81 -10.69 -7.40
CA SER A 510 12.40 -11.08 -7.21
C SER A 510 12.19 -12.48 -6.62
N ARG A 511 13.14 -13.42 -6.78
CA ARG A 511 12.99 -14.81 -6.30
C ARG A 511 13.72 -15.11 -5.00
N LEU A 512 14.28 -14.10 -4.34
CA LEU A 512 14.94 -14.29 -3.05
C LEU A 512 13.91 -14.55 -1.96
N HIS A 513 14.16 -15.55 -1.11
CA HIS A 513 13.36 -15.81 0.08
C HIS A 513 13.75 -14.83 1.20
N PRO A 514 12.81 -14.21 1.93
CA PRO A 514 13.12 -13.18 2.95
C PRO A 514 14.02 -13.67 4.09
N PHE A 515 13.96 -14.97 4.39
CA PHE A 515 14.77 -15.62 5.45
C PHE A 515 15.93 -16.47 4.87
N ALA A 516 16.36 -16.20 3.64
CA ALA A 516 17.54 -16.85 3.09
C ALA A 516 18.79 -16.51 3.92
N PRO A 517 19.81 -17.39 3.95
CA PRO A 517 21.09 -17.09 4.61
C PRO A 517 21.69 -15.78 4.13
N SER A 518 22.31 -15.01 5.03
CA SER A 518 22.88 -13.69 4.74
C SER A 518 23.86 -13.68 3.55
N ASP A 519 24.58 -14.79 3.36
CA ASP A 519 25.53 -14.96 2.26
C ASP A 519 24.86 -15.04 0.88
N ASP A 520 23.59 -15.43 0.80
CA ASP A 520 22.83 -15.49 -0.45
C ASP A 520 22.31 -14.13 -0.90
N VAL A 521 22.28 -13.14 -0.02
CA VAL A 521 21.53 -11.89 -0.23
C VAL A 521 22.39 -10.64 -0.08
N ARG A 522 23.72 -10.78 -0.22
CA ARG A 522 24.69 -9.68 -0.03
C ARG A 522 24.40 -8.47 -0.92
N GLY A 523 24.03 -8.72 -2.18
CA GLY A 523 23.66 -7.68 -3.14
C GLY A 523 22.43 -6.89 -2.69
N MET A 524 21.37 -7.61 -2.33
CA MET A 524 20.12 -7.01 -1.84
C MET A 524 20.35 -6.23 -0.53
N ARG A 525 21.14 -6.77 0.40
CA ARG A 525 21.50 -6.09 1.66
C ARG A 525 22.31 -4.81 1.40
N THR A 526 23.19 -4.82 0.41
CA THR A 526 23.97 -3.64 0.00
C THR A 526 23.08 -2.56 -0.63
N ILE A 527 22.11 -2.93 -1.47
CA ILE A 527 21.10 -2.00 -2.00
C ILE A 527 20.34 -1.35 -0.84
N ILE A 528 19.88 -2.15 0.13
CA ILE A 528 19.13 -1.67 1.30
C ILE A 528 19.97 -0.69 2.13
N SER A 529 21.18 -1.07 2.54
CA SER A 529 22.01 -0.21 3.40
C SER A 529 22.42 1.09 2.70
N THR A 530 22.72 1.02 1.39
CA THR A 530 23.05 2.21 0.59
C THR A 530 21.86 3.17 0.53
N LEU A 531 20.66 2.62 0.33
CA LEU A 531 19.44 3.41 0.32
C LEU A 531 19.16 4.04 1.69
N GLU A 532 19.33 3.29 2.79
CA GLU A 532 19.21 3.82 4.14
C GLU A 532 20.15 5.01 4.38
N ASP A 533 21.42 4.91 3.98
CA ASP A 533 22.40 5.99 4.10
C ASP A 533 22.03 7.23 3.25
N TRP A 534 21.53 7.03 2.03
CA TRP A 534 21.05 8.15 1.20
C TRP A 534 19.83 8.83 1.81
N LEU A 535 18.88 8.06 2.36
CA LEU A 535 17.70 8.61 3.02
C LEU A 535 18.06 9.36 4.31
N VAL A 536 19.07 8.91 5.06
CA VAL A 536 19.66 9.67 6.19
C VAL A 536 20.14 11.05 5.71
N ALA A 537 20.92 11.09 4.63
CA ALA A 537 21.45 12.34 4.08
C ALA A 537 20.33 13.29 3.60
N ILE A 538 19.35 12.76 2.87
CA ILE A 538 18.20 13.51 2.31
C ILE A 538 17.32 14.12 3.41
N THR A 539 17.18 13.44 4.56
CA THR A 539 16.24 13.85 5.61
C THR A 539 16.89 14.55 6.79
N GLY A 540 18.21 14.43 6.94
CA GLY A 540 18.95 14.96 8.09
C GLY A 540 18.74 14.17 9.40
N TYR A 541 18.16 12.97 9.32
CA TYR A 541 18.12 12.02 10.42
C TYR A 541 19.49 11.32 10.61
N ASP A 542 19.57 10.40 11.56
CA ASP A 542 20.82 9.70 11.91
C ASP A 542 20.76 8.19 11.58
N LYS A 543 19.55 7.60 11.54
CA LYS A 543 19.31 6.20 11.11
C LYS A 543 17.98 6.06 10.37
N VAL A 544 17.90 5.08 9.48
CA VAL A 544 16.68 4.72 8.74
C VAL A 544 16.38 3.24 8.92
N SER A 545 15.09 2.87 8.96
CA SER A 545 14.61 1.50 8.82
C SER A 545 13.62 1.40 7.67
N VAL A 546 13.86 0.47 6.74
CA VAL A 546 12.97 0.20 5.59
C VAL A 546 11.88 -0.84 5.87
N GLN A 547 11.82 -1.40 7.08
CA GLN A 547 10.86 -2.47 7.40
C GLN A 547 9.39 -2.10 7.15
N PRO A 548 8.89 -0.91 7.54
CA PRO A 548 7.47 -0.61 7.39
C PRO A 548 7.05 -0.54 5.92
N ASN A 549 6.09 -1.38 5.54
CA ASN A 549 5.63 -1.58 4.15
C ASN A 549 4.46 -0.66 3.71
N ALA A 550 4.24 0.46 4.42
CA ALA A 550 3.32 1.53 4.03
C ALA A 550 3.57 2.77 4.88
N GLY A 551 3.15 3.96 4.42
CA GLY A 551 3.30 5.19 5.20
C GLY A 551 2.62 5.14 6.57
N SER A 552 1.41 4.56 6.64
CA SER A 552 0.70 4.33 7.90
C SER A 552 1.43 3.36 8.85
N GLN A 553 2.18 2.40 8.32
CA GLN A 553 3.04 1.54 9.13
C GLN A 553 4.31 2.26 9.60
N GLY A 554 4.83 3.21 8.81
CA GLY A 554 5.90 4.11 9.23
C GLY A 554 5.46 5.03 10.38
N GLU A 555 4.25 5.59 10.31
CA GLU A 555 3.65 6.31 11.44
C GLU A 555 3.56 5.46 12.69
N TYR A 556 2.98 4.27 12.57
CA TYR A 556 2.87 3.34 13.69
C TYR A 556 4.24 2.98 14.28
N ALA A 557 5.24 2.66 13.44
CA ALA A 557 6.60 2.34 13.86
C ALA A 557 7.29 3.51 14.56
N GLY A 558 7.18 4.72 14.02
CA GLY A 558 7.77 5.92 14.62
C GLY A 558 7.15 6.28 15.98
N LEU A 559 5.82 6.14 16.12
CA LEU A 559 5.15 6.37 17.40
C LEU A 559 5.49 5.28 18.43
N LEU A 560 5.66 4.03 18.02
CA LEU A 560 6.18 2.99 18.90
C LEU A 560 7.62 3.27 19.35
N ALA A 561 8.49 3.74 18.45
CA ALA A 561 9.85 4.13 18.83
C ALA A 561 9.85 5.28 19.86
N ILE A 562 8.99 6.29 19.68
CA ILE A 562 8.79 7.37 20.67
C ILE A 562 8.30 6.80 22.01
N ARG A 563 7.33 5.88 21.96
CA ARG A 563 6.77 5.26 23.16
C ARG A 563 7.84 4.47 23.93
N GLU A 564 8.62 3.64 23.26
CA GLU A 564 9.69 2.87 23.91
C GLU A 564 10.81 3.78 24.43
N TYR A 565 11.10 4.88 23.73
CA TYR A 565 12.01 5.90 24.24
C TYR A 565 11.53 6.50 25.57
N HIS A 566 10.26 6.87 25.68
CA HIS A 566 9.68 7.35 26.95
C HIS A 566 9.75 6.28 28.05
N ARG A 567 9.35 5.04 27.74
CA ARG A 567 9.39 3.92 28.70
C ARG A 567 10.79 3.59 29.18
N SER A 568 11.80 3.65 28.29
CA SER A 568 13.20 3.42 28.64
C SER A 568 13.74 4.42 29.67
N ARG A 569 13.11 5.60 29.77
CA ARG A 569 13.44 6.66 30.74
C ARG A 569 12.56 6.63 31.99
N GLY A 570 11.60 5.70 32.07
CA GLY A 570 10.64 5.60 33.17
C GLY A 570 9.40 6.51 33.02
N ASP A 571 9.25 7.20 31.89
CA ASP A 571 8.14 8.13 31.64
C ASP A 571 6.88 7.39 31.12
N LEU A 572 6.34 6.47 31.93
CA LEU A 572 5.25 5.57 31.53
C LEU A 572 3.91 6.30 31.26
N ASP A 573 3.70 7.45 31.88
CA ASP A 573 2.45 8.23 31.77
C ASP A 573 2.41 9.12 30.51
N ARG A 574 3.53 9.24 29.78
CA ARG A 574 3.61 9.99 28.53
C ARG A 574 2.89 9.26 27.39
N THR A 575 1.60 9.55 27.25
CA THR A 575 0.70 8.89 26.29
C THR A 575 -0.11 9.86 25.44
N VAL A 576 -0.03 11.17 25.66
CA VAL A 576 -0.75 12.18 24.86
C VAL A 576 -0.02 12.45 23.55
N CYS A 577 -0.74 12.31 22.44
CA CYS A 577 -0.28 12.69 21.11
C CYS A 577 -1.08 13.89 20.61
N LEU A 578 -0.41 15.02 20.42
CA LEU A 578 -0.99 16.24 19.86
C LEU A 578 -1.06 16.11 18.34
N ILE A 579 -2.23 16.38 17.76
CA ILE A 579 -2.44 16.26 16.30
C ILE A 579 -3.20 17.50 15.79
N PRO A 580 -2.63 18.29 14.86
CA PRO A 580 -3.35 19.38 14.21
C PRO A 580 -4.62 18.90 13.51
N SER A 581 -5.68 19.73 13.51
CA SER A 581 -6.93 19.37 12.84
C SER A 581 -6.79 19.11 11.32
N SER A 582 -5.77 19.70 10.69
CA SER A 582 -5.41 19.53 9.28
C SER A 582 -4.70 18.21 8.95
N ALA A 583 -4.16 17.50 9.95
CA ALA A 583 -3.39 16.28 9.73
C ALA A 583 -4.21 15.19 9.03
N HIS A 584 -3.50 14.32 8.29
CA HIS A 584 -4.09 13.20 7.60
C HIS A 584 -4.77 12.21 8.58
N GLY A 585 -5.80 11.50 8.10
CA GLY A 585 -6.60 10.61 8.96
C GLY A 585 -5.81 9.44 9.53
N THR A 586 -4.73 9.04 8.85
CA THR A 586 -3.79 8.00 9.31
C THR A 586 -3.12 8.39 10.61
N ASN A 587 -2.71 9.65 10.80
CA ASN A 587 -1.97 10.11 11.99
C ASN A 587 -2.75 9.78 13.27
N ALA A 588 -4.04 10.12 13.30
CA ALA A 588 -4.90 9.86 14.44
C ALA A 588 -5.18 8.36 14.66
N ALA A 589 -5.37 7.60 13.58
CA ALA A 589 -5.55 6.15 13.64
C ALA A 589 -4.28 5.44 14.15
N SER A 590 -3.10 5.82 13.65
CA SER A 590 -1.79 5.30 14.05
C SER A 590 -1.47 5.63 15.51
N ALA A 591 -1.79 6.82 15.99
CA ALA A 591 -1.63 7.21 17.39
C ALA A 591 -2.47 6.35 18.33
N VAL A 592 -3.76 6.16 18.03
CA VAL A 592 -4.62 5.26 18.82
C VAL A 592 -4.10 3.83 18.79
N MET A 593 -3.64 3.37 17.62
CA MET A 593 -3.08 2.04 17.45
C MET A 593 -1.80 1.83 18.25
N ALA A 594 -0.97 2.87 18.41
CA ALA A 594 0.22 2.90 19.27
C ALA A 594 -0.10 3.12 20.76
N GLY A 595 -1.39 3.08 21.15
CA GLY A 595 -1.82 3.22 22.54
C GLY A 595 -1.79 4.65 23.08
N MET A 596 -1.71 5.65 22.19
CA MET A 596 -1.68 7.07 22.55
C MET A 596 -3.08 7.69 22.59
N ARG A 597 -3.25 8.69 23.44
CA ARG A 597 -4.46 9.52 23.53
C ARG A 597 -4.33 10.74 22.63
N VAL A 598 -5.13 10.79 21.57
CA VAL A 598 -5.15 11.92 20.63
C VAL A 598 -5.77 13.16 21.28
N VAL A 599 -5.07 14.28 21.22
CA VAL A 599 -5.57 15.61 21.58
C VAL A 599 -5.41 16.52 20.36
N VAL A 600 -6.54 17.04 19.87
CA VAL A 600 -6.55 17.88 18.67
C VAL A 600 -6.04 19.28 19.02
N VAL A 601 -5.15 19.79 18.16
CA VAL A 601 -4.67 21.18 18.15
C VAL A 601 -5.40 21.94 17.05
N ALA A 602 -5.91 23.12 17.36
CA ALA A 602 -6.60 23.97 16.39
C ALA A 602 -5.66 24.46 15.28
N CYS A 603 -6.26 24.79 14.13
CA CYS A 603 -5.60 25.57 13.09
C CYS A 603 -6.24 26.97 13.05
N ARG A 604 -5.44 28.00 12.73
CA ARG A 604 -5.91 29.37 12.51
C ARG A 604 -6.69 29.46 11.19
N ASP A 605 -7.36 30.59 10.95
CA ASP A 605 -8.14 30.82 9.72
C ASP A 605 -7.29 30.75 8.44
N ASN A 606 -5.99 31.05 8.53
CA ASN A 606 -5.03 30.92 7.42
C ASN A 606 -4.53 29.49 7.20
N GLY A 607 -4.99 28.52 8.00
CA GLY A 607 -4.67 27.10 7.87
C GLY A 607 -3.46 26.63 8.68
N ASP A 608 -2.67 27.53 9.25
CA ASP A 608 -1.49 27.18 10.06
C ASP A 608 -1.89 26.58 11.41
N VAL A 609 -0.99 25.84 12.05
CA VAL A 609 -1.18 25.39 13.43
C VAL A 609 -1.34 26.60 14.37
N ASP A 610 -2.34 26.56 15.25
CA ASP A 610 -2.50 27.58 16.28
C ASP A 610 -1.51 27.33 17.43
N VAL A 611 -0.39 28.07 17.42
CA VAL A 611 0.66 27.97 18.44
C VAL A 611 0.17 28.32 19.85
N ASP A 612 -0.85 29.18 19.99
CA ASP A 612 -1.39 29.53 21.31
C ASP A 612 -2.26 28.40 21.86
N ASP A 613 -3.10 27.77 21.03
CA ASP A 613 -3.83 26.55 21.41
C ASP A 613 -2.85 25.41 21.70
N LEU A 614 -1.80 25.23 20.89
CA LEU A 614 -0.73 24.26 21.12
C LEU A 614 -0.12 24.42 22.51
N ARG A 615 0.31 25.64 22.87
CA ARG A 615 0.89 25.93 24.19
C ARG A 615 -0.11 25.64 25.32
N ALA A 616 -1.39 26.01 25.14
CA ALA A 616 -2.43 25.69 26.12
C ALA A 616 -2.65 24.18 26.31
N LYS A 617 -2.59 23.39 25.22
CA LYS A 617 -2.66 21.91 25.29
C LYS A 617 -1.43 21.32 25.95
N ILE A 618 -0.25 21.86 25.65
CA ILE A 618 1.01 21.47 26.29
C ILE A 618 0.93 21.72 27.79
N ASP A 619 0.52 22.92 28.22
CA ASP A 619 0.38 23.25 29.66
C ASP A 619 -0.61 22.31 30.37
N THR A 620 -1.68 21.93 29.68
CA THR A 620 -2.69 20.99 30.21
C THR A 620 -2.16 19.56 30.33
N HIS A 621 -1.24 19.16 29.46
CA HIS A 621 -0.78 17.77 29.31
C HIS A 621 0.73 17.58 29.52
N ALA A 622 1.45 18.54 30.11
CA ALA A 622 2.91 18.54 30.17
C ALA A 622 3.51 17.26 30.79
N GLY A 623 2.87 16.71 31.83
CA GLY A 623 3.29 15.45 32.48
C GLY A 623 2.94 14.18 31.69
N GLU A 624 2.08 14.27 30.68
CA GLU A 624 1.57 13.15 29.89
C GLU A 624 1.94 13.27 28.40
N LEU A 625 2.62 14.34 27.99
CA LEU A 625 2.93 14.61 26.59
C LEU A 625 3.97 13.61 26.05
N ALA A 626 3.54 12.77 25.11
CA ALA A 626 4.38 11.83 24.40
C ALA A 626 4.94 12.42 23.11
N ALA A 627 4.05 12.96 22.27
CA ALA A 627 4.43 13.42 20.95
C ALA A 627 3.52 14.52 20.40
N ILE A 628 4.00 15.22 19.37
CA ILE A 628 3.17 15.86 18.36
C ILE A 628 3.35 15.13 17.02
N MET A 629 2.29 15.01 16.22
CA MET A 629 2.39 14.64 14.81
C MET A 629 2.05 15.84 13.94
N ILE A 630 2.99 16.29 13.13
CA ILE A 630 2.82 17.40 12.18
C ILE A 630 3.15 16.93 10.76
N THR A 631 2.57 17.55 9.75
CA THR A 631 2.93 17.32 8.34
C THR A 631 3.63 18.57 7.84
N TYR A 632 4.78 18.43 7.16
CA TYR A 632 5.52 19.58 6.66
C TYR A 632 6.02 19.38 5.22
N PRO A 633 5.74 20.32 4.29
CA PRO A 633 4.74 21.39 4.40
C PRO A 633 3.35 20.82 4.74
N SER A 634 2.47 21.65 5.30
CA SER A 634 1.18 21.17 5.81
C SER A 634 0.31 20.56 4.71
N THR A 635 -0.71 19.79 5.10
CA THR A 635 -1.70 19.25 4.15
C THR A 635 -2.51 20.35 3.44
N HIS A 636 -2.36 21.62 3.84
CA HIS A 636 -2.92 22.76 3.11
C HIS A 636 -2.04 23.22 1.94
N GLY A 637 -0.88 22.60 1.72
CA GLY A 637 0.04 22.96 0.65
C GLY A 637 0.84 24.24 0.92
N VAL A 638 1.12 24.55 2.18
CA VAL A 638 1.84 25.78 2.58
C VAL A 638 2.98 25.48 3.57
N PHE A 639 4.04 26.30 3.49
CA PHE A 639 5.13 26.28 4.46
C PHE A 639 4.78 27.14 5.68
N GLU A 640 4.62 26.51 6.84
CA GLU A 640 4.41 27.23 8.10
C GLU A 640 5.72 27.86 8.59
N HIS A 641 5.67 29.12 9.01
CA HIS A 641 6.84 29.86 9.49
C HIS A 641 7.25 29.48 10.93
N GLU A 642 6.30 29.03 11.75
CA GLU A 642 6.50 28.77 13.20
C GLU A 642 6.93 27.31 13.49
N ILE A 643 7.35 26.54 12.48
CA ILE A 643 7.68 25.10 12.63
C ILE A 643 8.76 24.86 13.70
N GLY A 644 9.79 25.70 13.76
CA GLY A 644 10.85 25.59 14.78
C GLY A 644 10.33 25.86 16.19
N ASP A 645 9.41 26.82 16.35
CA ASP A 645 8.80 27.16 17.64
C ASP A 645 7.85 26.05 18.12
N ILE A 646 7.13 25.40 17.20
CA ILE A 646 6.28 24.23 17.47
C ILE A 646 7.15 23.08 17.99
N CYS A 647 8.23 22.74 17.28
CA CYS A 647 9.16 21.69 17.70
C CYS A 647 9.75 21.99 19.08
N ALA A 648 10.27 23.20 19.28
CA ALA A 648 10.86 23.63 20.55
C ALA A 648 9.87 23.55 21.72
N ALA A 649 8.64 24.03 21.54
CA ALA A 649 7.61 23.97 22.59
C ALA A 649 7.29 22.54 23.05
N VAL A 650 7.28 21.58 22.11
CA VAL A 650 7.04 20.16 22.42
C VAL A 650 8.24 19.53 23.11
N HIS A 651 9.46 19.83 22.65
CA HIS A 651 10.69 19.37 23.28
C HIS A 651 10.87 19.91 24.70
N ASP A 652 10.58 21.19 24.93
CA ASP A 652 10.65 21.84 26.25
C ASP A 652 9.70 21.19 27.27
N ALA A 653 8.57 20.64 26.80
CA ALA A 653 7.62 19.88 27.61
C ALA A 653 7.95 18.36 27.72
N GLY A 654 9.07 17.92 27.13
CA GLY A 654 9.57 16.55 27.16
C GLY A 654 8.89 15.59 26.17
N GLY A 655 8.09 16.10 25.24
CA GLY A 655 7.52 15.35 24.13
C GLY A 655 8.53 15.10 23.00
N GLN A 656 8.10 14.38 21.97
CA GLN A 656 8.84 14.12 20.73
C GLN A 656 8.08 14.64 19.51
N VAL A 657 8.79 14.96 18.44
CA VAL A 657 8.21 15.50 17.21
C VAL A 657 8.24 14.46 16.11
N TYR A 658 7.06 13.97 15.76
CA TYR A 658 6.86 13.16 14.57
C TYR A 658 6.50 14.08 13.39
N VAL A 659 7.33 14.09 12.34
CA VAL A 659 7.04 14.82 11.10
C VAL A 659 6.62 13.82 10.03
N ASP A 660 5.36 13.87 9.63
CA ASP A 660 4.82 13.15 8.48
C ASP A 660 5.50 13.64 7.19
N GLY A 661 6.29 12.75 6.57
CA GLY A 661 7.06 13.01 5.37
C GLY A 661 6.35 12.66 4.07
N ALA A 662 5.01 12.50 4.07
CA ALA A 662 4.25 12.33 2.83
C ALA A 662 4.46 13.48 1.83
N ASN A 663 4.75 14.68 2.33
CA ASN A 663 4.99 15.90 1.53
C ASN A 663 6.49 16.18 1.30
N LEU A 664 7.37 15.18 1.45
CA LEU A 664 8.82 15.37 1.27
C LEU A 664 9.20 15.82 -0.16
N ASN A 665 8.31 15.67 -1.16
CA ASN A 665 8.57 16.19 -2.52
C ASN A 665 8.77 17.71 -2.57
N ALA A 666 8.34 18.45 -1.54
CA ALA A 666 8.61 19.88 -1.39
C ALA A 666 9.89 20.18 -0.59
N LEU A 667 10.60 19.16 -0.09
CA LEU A 667 11.68 19.30 0.89
C LEU A 667 13.03 18.76 0.41
N VAL A 668 13.07 17.78 -0.50
CA VAL A 668 14.34 17.13 -0.90
C VAL A 668 15.33 18.16 -1.44
N GLY A 669 16.47 18.29 -0.75
CA GLY A 669 17.52 19.22 -1.12
C GLY A 669 17.24 20.70 -0.83
N VAL A 670 16.10 21.03 -0.20
CA VAL A 670 15.71 22.41 0.18
C VAL A 670 15.49 22.61 1.69
N ALA A 671 15.07 21.58 2.42
CA ALA A 671 14.98 21.59 3.88
C ALA A 671 14.93 20.14 4.43
N ARG A 672 15.47 19.93 5.63
CA ARG A 672 15.62 18.59 6.22
C ARG A 672 14.88 18.44 7.55
N PRO A 673 13.87 17.54 7.65
CA PRO A 673 13.11 17.33 8.88
C PRO A 673 13.95 17.10 10.14
N GLY A 674 14.98 16.27 10.04
CA GLY A 674 15.88 15.99 11.18
C GLY A 674 16.76 17.18 11.59
N ARG A 675 16.74 18.30 10.85
CA ARG A 675 17.51 19.52 11.16
C ARG A 675 16.66 20.68 11.70
N PHE A 676 15.36 20.70 11.41
CA PHE A 676 14.45 21.73 11.91
C PHE A 676 13.62 21.31 13.14
N GLY A 677 13.93 20.16 13.75
CA GLY A 677 13.37 19.72 15.03
C GLY A 677 12.55 18.43 14.97
N GLY A 678 12.47 17.75 13.83
CA GLY A 678 11.87 16.41 13.76
C GLY A 678 12.75 15.37 14.47
N ASP A 679 12.12 14.53 15.30
CA ASP A 679 12.78 13.38 15.94
C ASP A 679 12.64 12.11 15.09
N VAL A 680 11.52 11.98 14.38
CA VAL A 680 11.21 10.86 13.50
C VAL A 680 10.29 11.29 12.36
N SER A 681 10.51 10.74 11.18
CA SER A 681 9.58 10.81 10.05
C SER A 681 9.44 9.48 9.38
N HIS A 682 8.25 9.16 8.90
CA HIS A 682 8.13 8.25 7.78
C HIS A 682 8.30 8.99 6.45
N LEU A 683 8.69 8.27 5.41
CA LEU A 683 8.69 8.72 4.03
C LEU A 683 7.74 7.86 3.21
N ASN A 684 7.12 8.40 2.15
CA ASN A 684 6.38 7.59 1.18
C ASN A 684 7.25 7.36 -0.05
N LEU A 685 7.91 6.21 -0.16
CA LEU A 685 8.70 5.89 -1.36
C LEU A 685 7.83 5.81 -2.63
N HIS A 686 6.56 5.46 -2.46
CA HIS A 686 5.53 5.41 -3.51
C HIS A 686 4.88 6.76 -3.83
N LYS A 687 5.46 7.85 -3.31
CA LYS A 687 5.10 9.23 -3.66
C LYS A 687 6.38 9.93 -4.12
N THR A 688 7.22 10.33 -3.18
CA THR A 688 8.40 11.15 -3.43
C THR A 688 9.49 10.43 -4.24
N PHE A 689 9.58 9.10 -4.14
CA PHE A 689 10.71 8.31 -4.65
C PHE A 689 10.31 7.22 -5.65
N CYS A 690 9.31 7.52 -6.47
CA CYS A 690 8.98 6.84 -7.72
C CYS A 690 8.49 5.38 -7.65
N ILE A 691 8.34 4.76 -6.47
CA ILE A 691 7.63 3.47 -6.40
C ILE A 691 6.22 3.66 -6.98
N PRO A 692 5.75 2.80 -7.90
CA PRO A 692 4.48 2.99 -8.58
C PRO A 692 3.30 2.86 -7.63
N HIS A 693 2.29 3.69 -7.87
CA HIS A 693 1.07 3.76 -7.08
C HIS A 693 0.21 2.48 -7.13
N GLY A 694 0.33 1.68 -8.18
CA GLY A 694 -0.20 0.31 -8.28
C GLY A 694 -1.71 0.16 -8.20
N GLY A 695 -2.48 1.22 -8.51
CA GLY A 695 -3.93 1.27 -8.32
C GLY A 695 -4.36 1.40 -6.84
N GLY A 696 -3.42 1.66 -5.92
CA GLY A 696 -3.64 1.72 -4.47
C GLY A 696 -2.66 0.87 -3.65
N GLY A 697 -1.49 0.54 -4.19
CA GLY A 697 -0.45 -0.29 -3.58
C GLY A 697 0.30 -1.14 -4.61
N PRO A 698 1.62 -1.31 -4.49
CA PRO A 698 2.35 -1.35 -3.22
C PRO A 698 2.84 -0.01 -2.69
N GLY A 699 3.29 -0.02 -1.43
CA GLY A 699 4.04 1.08 -0.84
C GLY A 699 5.21 0.57 0.02
N VAL A 700 6.12 1.48 0.34
CA VAL A 700 7.11 1.35 1.42
C VAL A 700 7.12 2.66 2.19
N GLY A 701 7.14 2.55 3.52
CA GLY A 701 7.06 3.66 4.47
C GLY A 701 8.27 3.71 5.41
N PRO A 702 9.52 3.83 4.92
CA PRO A 702 10.69 3.79 5.79
C PRO A 702 10.64 4.92 6.81
N ILE A 703 11.17 4.68 8.01
CA ILE A 703 11.28 5.69 9.05
C ILE A 703 12.72 6.16 9.22
N GLY A 704 12.94 7.47 9.17
CA GLY A 704 14.18 8.12 9.59
C GLY A 704 14.04 8.64 11.01
N VAL A 705 15.05 8.43 11.85
CA VAL A 705 15.04 8.81 13.26
C VAL A 705 16.32 9.52 13.68
N ARG A 706 16.22 10.41 14.66
CA ARG A 706 17.37 10.98 15.36
C ARG A 706 18.04 9.92 16.25
N GLU A 707 19.30 10.14 16.59
CA GLU A 707 20.18 9.17 17.26
C GLU A 707 19.56 8.53 18.52
N HIS A 708 18.86 9.31 19.34
CA HIS A 708 18.27 8.81 20.60
C HIS A 708 17.09 7.84 20.40
N LEU A 709 16.47 7.83 19.21
CA LEU A 709 15.39 6.89 18.86
C LEU A 709 15.91 5.64 18.12
N ALA A 710 17.16 5.65 17.63
CA ALA A 710 17.73 4.55 16.86
C ALA A 710 17.69 3.17 17.56
N PRO A 711 17.91 3.04 18.89
CA PRO A 711 17.79 1.76 19.60
C PRO A 711 16.37 1.15 19.58
N PHE A 712 15.36 1.94 19.24
CA PHE A 712 13.94 1.53 19.23
C PHE A 712 13.38 1.37 17.82
N LEU A 713 14.23 1.40 16.80
CA LEU A 713 13.84 1.03 15.44
C LEU A 713 13.35 -0.42 15.38
N PRO A 714 12.52 -0.79 14.38
CA PRO A 714 12.00 -2.15 14.26
C PRO A 714 13.09 -3.23 14.20
N GLY A 715 12.84 -4.34 14.89
CA GLY A 715 13.58 -5.60 14.81
C GLY A 715 12.79 -6.68 14.06
N HIS A 716 13.28 -7.93 14.08
CA HIS A 716 12.55 -9.08 13.52
C HIS A 716 13.02 -10.40 14.15
N PRO A 717 12.14 -11.37 14.49
CA PRO A 717 12.51 -12.62 15.16
C PRO A 717 13.37 -13.58 14.32
N LEU A 718 13.57 -13.27 13.04
CA LEU A 718 14.35 -14.07 12.07
C LEU A 718 15.47 -13.23 11.42
N ALA A 719 15.83 -12.10 12.01
CA ALA A 719 16.94 -11.25 11.56
C ALA A 719 17.57 -10.55 12.78
N ASP A 720 18.44 -11.28 13.48
CA ASP A 720 19.09 -10.85 14.73
C ASP A 720 19.99 -9.63 14.56
N GLU A 721 20.36 -9.28 13.32
CA GLU A 721 21.16 -8.08 13.03
C GLU A 721 20.38 -6.76 13.15
N LEU A 722 19.04 -6.81 13.21
CA LEU A 722 18.21 -5.62 13.38
C LEU A 722 18.18 -5.19 14.87
N PRO A 723 18.26 -3.88 15.17
CA PRO A 723 18.63 -3.41 16.51
C PRO A 723 17.52 -3.51 17.58
N GLY A 724 16.24 -3.50 17.18
CA GLY A 724 15.12 -3.44 18.11
C GLY A 724 14.44 -4.78 18.38
N GLN A 725 13.39 -4.75 19.21
CA GLN A 725 12.59 -5.93 19.57
C GLN A 725 11.20 -5.95 18.92
N LEU A 726 10.69 -4.78 18.52
CA LEU A 726 9.35 -4.64 17.96
C LEU A 726 9.34 -5.01 16.48
N THR A 727 8.37 -5.82 16.05
CA THR A 727 8.22 -6.24 14.65
C THR A 727 6.98 -5.59 14.05
N ILE A 728 7.16 -4.85 12.96
CA ILE A 728 6.10 -4.03 12.33
C ILE A 728 5.48 -4.73 11.13
N SER A 729 6.29 -5.44 10.35
CA SER A 729 5.92 -6.12 9.10
C SER A 729 6.40 -7.57 9.10
N ALA A 730 5.79 -8.41 8.27
CA ALA A 730 6.08 -9.85 8.24
C ALA A 730 7.51 -10.20 7.79
N ALA A 731 8.14 -9.33 7.00
CA ALA A 731 9.51 -9.51 6.52
C ALA A 731 10.44 -8.45 7.13
N PRO A 732 11.74 -8.76 7.33
CA PRO A 732 12.65 -7.87 8.06
C PRO A 732 12.85 -6.52 7.36
N TYR A 733 12.77 -6.52 6.03
CA TYR A 733 12.94 -5.35 5.15
C TYR A 733 11.67 -5.03 4.36
N GLY A 734 10.50 -5.47 4.85
CA GLY A 734 9.20 -5.21 4.19
C GLY A 734 9.17 -5.70 2.74
N SER A 735 8.73 -4.81 1.84
CA SER A 735 8.65 -5.08 0.39
C SER A 735 9.99 -4.81 -0.30
N ALA A 736 11.01 -5.62 -0.02
CA ALA A 736 12.38 -5.30 -0.40
C ALA A 736 12.64 -5.27 -1.93
N SER A 737 11.93 -6.08 -2.72
CA SER A 737 12.14 -6.16 -4.19
C SER A 737 11.80 -4.89 -4.97
N ILE A 738 11.09 -3.93 -4.37
CA ILE A 738 10.74 -2.64 -4.99
C ILE A 738 11.62 -1.49 -4.51
N LEU A 739 12.54 -1.71 -3.56
CA LEU A 739 13.54 -0.72 -3.16
C LEU A 739 14.54 -0.33 -4.28
N PRO A 740 14.89 -1.21 -5.24
CA PRO A 740 15.71 -0.84 -6.39
C PRO A 740 15.13 0.32 -7.23
N ILE A 741 13.81 0.53 -7.23
CA ILE A 741 13.17 1.67 -7.92
C ILE A 741 13.69 2.99 -7.34
N THR A 742 13.59 3.14 -6.02
CA THR A 742 14.08 4.32 -5.32
C THR A 742 15.60 4.45 -5.40
N TYR A 743 16.33 3.33 -5.34
CA TYR A 743 17.77 3.34 -5.56
C TYR A 743 18.12 3.94 -6.92
N ALA A 744 17.48 3.46 -7.99
CA ALA A 744 17.71 3.93 -9.35
C ALA A 744 17.36 5.43 -9.49
N TYR A 745 16.21 5.86 -8.95
CA TYR A 745 15.81 7.27 -8.96
C TYR A 745 16.87 8.18 -8.33
N ILE A 746 17.30 7.89 -7.09
CA ILE A 746 18.30 8.70 -6.38
C ILE A 746 19.63 8.68 -7.14
N ARG A 747 20.05 7.50 -7.62
CA ARG A 747 21.31 7.28 -8.32
C ARG A 747 21.37 8.05 -9.65
N MET A 748 20.27 8.09 -10.40
CA MET A 748 20.17 8.75 -11.70
C MET A 748 19.92 10.27 -11.59
N MET A 749 19.22 10.72 -10.55
CA MET A 749 18.99 12.15 -10.32
C MET A 749 20.21 12.84 -9.72
N GLY A 750 20.91 12.18 -8.80
CA GLY A 750 21.98 12.77 -8.00
C GLY A 750 21.52 14.01 -7.22
N ALA A 751 22.48 14.70 -6.58
CA ALA A 751 22.17 15.85 -5.74
C ALA A 751 21.45 17.00 -6.48
N ALA A 752 21.95 17.36 -7.68
CA ALA A 752 21.41 18.47 -8.45
C ALA A 752 20.00 18.18 -8.97
N GLY A 753 19.80 17.01 -9.58
CA GLY A 753 18.49 16.62 -10.13
C GLY A 753 17.41 16.52 -9.06
N LEU A 754 17.74 15.99 -7.87
CA LEU A 754 16.78 15.89 -6.75
C LEU A 754 16.31 17.26 -6.25
N ARG A 755 17.23 18.24 -6.14
CA ARG A 755 16.88 19.61 -5.77
C ARG A 755 16.06 20.29 -6.88
N GLU A 756 16.46 20.10 -8.13
CA GLU A 756 15.75 20.66 -9.29
C GLU A 756 14.32 20.13 -9.38
N ALA A 757 14.12 18.82 -9.19
CA ALA A 757 12.79 18.20 -9.14
C ALA A 757 11.90 18.84 -8.07
N THR A 758 12.41 19.00 -6.85
CA THR A 758 11.68 19.62 -5.74
C THR A 758 11.25 21.05 -6.07
N LEU A 759 12.17 21.87 -6.59
CA LEU A 759 11.88 23.28 -6.90
C LEU A 759 10.96 23.42 -8.12
N THR A 760 11.06 22.52 -9.11
CA THR A 760 10.14 22.49 -10.25
C THR A 760 8.74 22.05 -9.83
N ALA A 761 8.59 21.08 -8.91
CA ALA A 761 7.28 20.72 -8.36
C ALA A 761 6.60 21.93 -7.67
N ILE A 762 7.36 22.71 -6.89
CA ILE A 762 6.89 23.96 -6.27
C ILE A 762 6.53 25.00 -7.35
N ALA A 763 7.37 25.17 -8.36
CA ALA A 763 7.13 26.13 -9.45
C ALA A 763 5.83 25.79 -10.23
N SER A 764 5.64 24.53 -10.59
CA SER A 764 4.45 24.03 -11.29
C SER A 764 3.17 24.23 -10.47
N ALA A 765 3.20 23.95 -9.17
CA ALA A 765 2.04 24.16 -8.30
C ALA A 765 1.67 25.65 -8.17
N ASN A 766 2.67 26.53 -8.02
CA ASN A 766 2.47 27.98 -8.00
C ASN A 766 1.96 28.52 -9.34
N TYR A 767 2.40 27.93 -10.46
CA TYR A 767 1.90 28.27 -11.79
C TYR A 767 0.42 27.93 -11.94
N ILE A 768 -0.01 26.73 -11.52
CA ILE A 768 -1.43 26.34 -11.50
C ILE A 768 -2.23 27.29 -10.59
N ALA A 769 -1.76 27.57 -9.39
CA ALA A 769 -2.41 28.49 -8.46
C ALA A 769 -2.61 29.88 -9.11
N ALA A 770 -1.58 30.40 -9.77
CA ALA A 770 -1.64 31.68 -10.48
C ALA A 770 -2.63 31.65 -11.67
N ARG A 771 -2.60 30.59 -12.49
CA ARG A 771 -3.51 30.41 -13.63
C ARG A 771 -4.98 30.31 -13.22
N LEU A 772 -5.27 29.70 -12.08
CA LEU A 772 -6.62 29.43 -11.64
C LEU A 772 -7.21 30.51 -10.73
N ARG A 773 -6.41 31.42 -10.15
CA ARG A 773 -6.85 32.36 -9.09
C ARG A 773 -8.06 33.22 -9.45
N ASP A 774 -8.19 33.61 -10.72
CA ASP A 774 -9.29 34.44 -11.19
C ASP A 774 -10.60 33.65 -11.41
N SER A 775 -10.47 32.33 -11.56
CA SER A 775 -11.59 31.40 -11.75
C SER A 775 -12.05 30.76 -10.44
N TYR A 776 -11.10 30.36 -9.61
CA TYR A 776 -11.30 29.69 -8.32
C TYR A 776 -10.38 30.32 -7.27
N PRO A 777 -10.89 30.72 -6.10
CA PRO A 777 -10.03 31.17 -5.00
C PRO A 777 -9.07 30.06 -4.56
N VAL A 778 -7.80 30.41 -4.40
CA VAL A 778 -6.82 29.56 -3.69
C VAL A 778 -7.10 29.73 -2.19
N LEU A 779 -7.40 28.64 -1.49
CA LEU A 779 -7.92 28.70 -0.13
C LEU A 779 -6.85 29.11 0.90
N TYR A 780 -5.64 28.57 0.76
CA TYR A 780 -4.53 28.82 1.67
C TYR A 780 -3.29 29.21 0.88
N THR A 781 -2.57 30.21 1.37
CA THR A 781 -1.30 30.67 0.83
C THR A 781 -0.35 31.02 1.98
N GLY A 782 0.93 30.78 1.77
CA GLY A 782 2.01 31.28 2.62
C GLY A 782 2.39 32.72 2.28
N ALA A 783 3.57 33.14 2.74
CA ALA A 783 4.09 34.46 2.43
C ALA A 783 4.15 34.74 0.91
N GLY A 784 3.75 35.95 0.51
CA GLY A 784 3.78 36.36 -0.90
C GLY A 784 2.74 35.67 -1.80
N ASP A 785 1.62 35.20 -1.25
CA ASP A 785 0.58 34.43 -1.96
C ASP A 785 1.13 33.14 -2.60
N ARG A 786 2.14 32.53 -1.98
CA ARG A 786 2.80 31.32 -2.49
C ARG A 786 2.22 30.04 -1.90
N VAL A 787 2.35 28.96 -2.65
CA VAL A 787 2.08 27.59 -2.19
C VAL A 787 3.37 26.76 -2.24
N ALA A 788 3.35 25.57 -1.64
CA ALA A 788 4.42 24.60 -1.72
C ALA A 788 4.33 23.80 -3.04
N HIS A 789 4.30 22.46 -2.97
CA HIS A 789 4.17 21.55 -4.12
C HIS A 789 2.72 21.24 -4.50
N GLU A 790 1.74 21.74 -3.74
CA GLU A 790 0.31 21.54 -3.98
C GLU A 790 -0.50 22.77 -3.58
N CYS A 791 -1.72 22.92 -4.11
CA CYS A 791 -2.63 24.01 -3.75
C CYS A 791 -4.07 23.53 -3.59
N ILE A 792 -4.86 24.26 -2.79
CA ILE A 792 -6.29 23.98 -2.60
C ILE A 792 -7.13 25.06 -3.27
N ILE A 793 -8.05 24.67 -4.14
CA ILE A 793 -9.03 25.57 -4.75
C ILE A 793 -10.40 25.42 -4.08
N ASP A 794 -11.04 26.55 -3.79
CA ASP A 794 -12.30 26.59 -3.04
C ASP A 794 -13.53 26.69 -3.97
N LEU A 795 -14.30 25.62 -4.06
CA LEU A 795 -15.56 25.58 -4.81
C LEU A 795 -16.79 25.87 -3.93
N ARG A 796 -16.67 25.92 -2.60
CA ARG A 796 -17.81 26.04 -1.68
C ARG A 796 -18.66 27.29 -1.95
N PRO A 797 -18.10 28.48 -2.25
CA PRO A 797 -18.91 29.64 -2.63
C PRO A 797 -19.69 29.43 -3.94
N LEU A 798 -19.09 28.74 -4.91
CA LEU A 798 -19.75 28.40 -6.17
C LEU A 798 -20.90 27.42 -5.90
N THR A 799 -20.66 26.35 -5.16
CA THR A 799 -21.70 25.39 -4.78
C THR A 799 -22.86 26.04 -4.05
N LYS A 800 -22.60 26.96 -3.10
CA LYS A 800 -23.66 27.67 -2.38
C LYS A 800 -24.51 28.56 -3.29
N SER A 801 -23.93 29.15 -4.33
CA SER A 801 -24.60 30.11 -5.20
C SER A 801 -25.27 29.49 -6.42
N THR A 802 -24.76 28.36 -6.92
CA THR A 802 -25.26 27.73 -8.16
C THR A 802 -25.86 26.34 -7.95
N GLY A 803 -25.57 25.68 -6.82
CA GLY A 803 -25.90 24.28 -6.59
C GLY A 803 -24.96 23.27 -7.27
N VAL A 804 -24.03 23.72 -8.12
CA VAL A 804 -23.02 22.84 -8.74
C VAL A 804 -22.03 22.37 -7.70
N THR A 805 -21.89 21.06 -7.55
CA THR A 805 -21.06 20.44 -6.51
C THR A 805 -19.65 20.14 -6.99
N ILE A 806 -18.75 19.82 -6.05
CA ILE A 806 -17.42 19.33 -6.40
C ILE A 806 -17.46 18.01 -7.19
N ASP A 807 -18.46 17.15 -6.94
CA ASP A 807 -18.61 15.89 -7.64
C ASP A 807 -18.95 16.15 -9.11
N ASP A 808 -19.79 17.15 -9.39
CA ASP A 808 -20.11 17.57 -10.76
C ASP A 808 -18.84 18.00 -11.51
N VAL A 809 -17.97 18.80 -10.88
CA VAL A 809 -16.68 19.23 -11.45
C VAL A 809 -15.73 18.05 -11.64
N ALA A 810 -15.61 17.18 -10.64
CA ALA A 810 -14.74 16.01 -10.70
C ALA A 810 -15.15 15.03 -11.82
N LYS A 811 -16.45 14.76 -11.95
CA LYS A 811 -16.96 13.92 -13.04
C LYS A 811 -16.83 14.61 -14.38
N ARG A 812 -16.99 15.94 -14.43
CA ARG A 812 -16.82 16.70 -15.67
C ARG A 812 -15.37 16.65 -16.17
N LEU A 813 -14.37 16.69 -15.29
CA LEU A 813 -12.97 16.54 -15.67
C LEU A 813 -12.67 15.24 -16.45
N ALA A 814 -13.39 14.16 -16.16
CA ALA A 814 -13.26 12.92 -16.93
C ALA A 814 -13.62 13.11 -18.41
N ASP A 815 -14.61 13.97 -18.72
CA ASP A 815 -14.96 14.28 -20.11
C ASP A 815 -13.86 15.07 -20.83
N TYR A 816 -13.09 15.87 -20.08
CA TYR A 816 -11.91 16.59 -20.53
C TYR A 816 -10.65 15.70 -20.62
N GLY A 817 -10.76 14.42 -20.20
CA GLY A 817 -9.66 13.46 -20.24
C GLY A 817 -8.71 13.52 -19.03
N PHE A 818 -9.19 14.04 -17.89
CA PHE A 818 -8.42 14.12 -16.65
C PHE A 818 -9.05 13.30 -15.54
N HIS A 819 -8.20 12.68 -14.71
CA HIS A 819 -8.62 12.26 -13.38
C HIS A 819 -8.79 13.49 -12.49
N ALA A 820 -9.78 13.49 -11.61
CA ALA A 820 -9.98 14.60 -10.69
C ALA A 820 -8.82 14.73 -9.68
N PRO A 821 -8.50 15.94 -9.21
CA PRO A 821 -7.63 16.15 -8.05
C PRO A 821 -8.20 15.52 -6.77
N THR A 822 -7.45 15.59 -5.67
CA THR A 822 -7.90 15.07 -4.38
C THR A 822 -9.14 15.86 -3.92
N MET A 823 -10.22 15.14 -3.58
CA MET A 823 -11.53 15.74 -3.28
C MET A 823 -11.82 15.77 -1.79
N SER A 824 -12.37 16.89 -1.30
CA SER A 824 -12.89 17.03 0.09
C SER A 824 -11.90 16.72 1.21
N PHE A 825 -10.61 16.74 0.93
CA PHE A 825 -9.54 16.59 1.91
C PHE A 825 -8.40 17.57 1.57
N PRO A 826 -7.80 18.24 2.57
CA PRO A 826 -8.16 18.23 4.00
C PRO A 826 -9.44 19.03 4.32
N VAL A 827 -9.96 19.83 3.38
CA VAL A 827 -11.16 20.64 3.57
C VAL A 827 -12.33 20.07 2.76
N ALA A 828 -13.47 19.84 3.42
CA ALA A 828 -14.66 19.34 2.75
C ALA A 828 -15.18 20.35 1.69
N GLY A 829 -15.52 19.86 0.49
CA GLY A 829 -16.03 20.70 -0.59
C GLY A 829 -14.98 21.47 -1.39
N THR A 830 -13.69 21.10 -1.29
CA THR A 830 -12.59 21.68 -2.08
C THR A 830 -11.91 20.62 -2.97
N LEU A 831 -11.04 21.08 -3.87
CA LEU A 831 -10.12 20.23 -4.63
C LEU A 831 -8.67 20.60 -4.29
N MET A 832 -7.82 19.59 -4.06
CA MET A 832 -6.39 19.76 -3.78
C MET A 832 -5.56 19.18 -4.93
N ILE A 833 -4.72 20.05 -5.51
CA ILE A 833 -4.06 19.85 -6.81
C ILE A 833 -2.55 19.80 -6.59
N GLU A 834 -1.92 18.71 -7.01
CA GLU A 834 -0.47 18.52 -6.99
C GLU A 834 -0.01 18.04 -8.38
N PRO A 835 0.68 18.87 -9.19
CA PRO A 835 1.10 18.50 -10.54
C PRO A 835 2.38 17.67 -10.58
N THR A 836 3.20 17.72 -9.52
CA THR A 836 4.59 17.21 -9.50
C THR A 836 5.52 17.93 -10.48
N GLU A 837 6.77 17.49 -10.52
CA GLU A 837 7.80 17.97 -11.43
C GLU A 837 7.78 17.29 -12.81
N SER A 838 7.07 16.18 -12.97
CA SER A 838 7.18 15.31 -14.14
C SER A 838 6.27 15.70 -15.31
N GLU A 839 5.30 16.56 -15.07
CA GLU A 839 4.33 17.00 -16.07
C GLU A 839 4.86 18.21 -16.83
N ASN A 840 4.85 18.16 -18.16
CA ASN A 840 5.28 19.28 -18.99
C ASN A 840 4.26 20.42 -19.00
N LEU A 841 4.66 21.58 -19.54
CA LEU A 841 3.81 22.77 -19.48
C LEU A 841 2.52 22.61 -20.31
N ASP A 842 2.56 21.90 -21.43
CA ASP A 842 1.37 21.64 -22.27
C ASP A 842 0.29 20.85 -21.50
N GLU A 843 0.69 19.84 -20.71
CA GLU A 843 -0.24 19.05 -19.90
C GLU A 843 -0.82 19.88 -18.73
N ILE A 844 0.02 20.66 -18.06
CA ILE A 844 -0.39 21.58 -16.99
C ILE A 844 -1.36 22.64 -17.52
N ASP A 845 -1.07 23.22 -18.69
CA ASP A 845 -1.93 24.20 -19.36
C ASP A 845 -3.27 23.58 -19.74
N ALA A 846 -3.26 22.37 -20.30
CA ALA A 846 -4.48 21.66 -20.67
C ALA A 846 -5.40 21.38 -19.48
N PHE A 847 -4.84 21.06 -18.31
CA PHE A 847 -5.61 20.91 -17.07
C PHE A 847 -6.17 22.26 -16.59
N CYS A 848 -5.36 23.31 -16.58
CA CYS A 848 -5.81 24.65 -16.20
C CYS A 848 -6.95 25.14 -17.11
N ASP A 849 -6.82 24.93 -18.42
CA ASP A 849 -7.83 25.32 -19.40
C ASP A 849 -9.13 24.52 -19.23
N ALA A 850 -9.05 23.23 -18.90
CA ALA A 850 -10.22 22.43 -18.54
C ALA A 850 -10.95 23.01 -17.31
N MET A 851 -10.20 23.36 -16.26
CA MET A 851 -10.77 23.97 -15.05
C MET A 851 -11.42 25.33 -15.34
N VAL A 852 -10.78 26.18 -16.15
CA VAL A 852 -11.32 27.49 -16.57
C VAL A 852 -12.57 27.30 -17.46
N ALA A 853 -12.58 26.32 -18.35
CA ALA A 853 -13.75 26.02 -19.17
C ALA A 853 -14.92 25.53 -18.30
N ILE A 854 -14.68 24.66 -17.33
CA ILE A 854 -15.69 24.23 -16.35
C ILE A 854 -16.21 25.44 -15.54
N ARG A 855 -15.35 26.41 -15.20
CA ARG A 855 -15.78 27.64 -14.52
C ARG A 855 -16.78 28.44 -15.37
N ALA A 856 -16.59 28.47 -16.68
CA ALA A 856 -17.52 29.08 -17.62
C ALA A 856 -18.83 28.27 -17.74
N GLU A 857 -18.78 26.94 -17.68
CA GLU A 857 -19.98 26.10 -17.59
C GLU A 857 -20.79 26.38 -16.31
N ILE A 858 -20.13 26.55 -15.15
CA ILE A 858 -20.77 26.96 -13.89
C ILE A 858 -21.44 28.34 -14.03
N ALA A 859 -20.80 29.27 -14.76
CA ALA A 859 -21.36 30.60 -14.98
C ALA A 859 -22.68 30.56 -15.79
N LYS A 860 -22.82 29.63 -16.74
CA LYS A 860 -24.07 29.42 -17.49
C LYS A 860 -25.20 28.91 -16.60
N VAL A 861 -24.90 28.03 -15.64
CA VAL A 861 -25.86 27.61 -14.62
C VAL A 861 -26.27 28.79 -13.73
N ALA A 862 -25.29 29.60 -13.29
CA ALA A 862 -25.56 30.79 -12.48
C ALA A 862 -26.43 31.84 -13.21
N ALA A 863 -26.26 31.97 -14.53
CA ALA A 863 -27.04 32.86 -15.39
C ALA A 863 -28.43 32.32 -15.75
N GLY A 864 -28.72 31.05 -15.43
CA GLY A 864 -29.98 30.39 -15.78
C GLY A 864 -30.08 29.95 -17.24
N GLU A 865 -28.97 29.93 -17.99
CA GLU A 865 -28.91 29.38 -19.35
C GLU A 865 -29.06 27.85 -19.35
N TRP A 866 -28.52 27.21 -18.31
CA TRP A 866 -28.73 25.80 -18.00
C TRP A 866 -29.33 25.66 -16.60
N THR A 867 -30.10 24.60 -16.39
CA THR A 867 -30.58 24.27 -15.03
C THR A 867 -29.48 23.52 -14.27
N VAL A 868 -29.54 23.54 -12.94
CA VAL A 868 -28.61 22.77 -12.11
C VAL A 868 -28.75 21.25 -12.31
N ASP A 869 -29.96 20.80 -12.69
CA ASP A 869 -30.29 19.39 -12.87
C ASP A 869 -30.06 18.86 -14.29
N ASP A 870 -29.96 19.74 -15.29
CA ASP A 870 -29.66 19.39 -16.69
C ASP A 870 -28.62 20.35 -17.29
N ASN A 871 -27.36 19.94 -17.24
CA ASN A 871 -26.19 20.62 -17.78
C ASN A 871 -25.04 19.61 -17.96
N PRO A 872 -23.96 19.95 -18.70
CA PRO A 872 -22.87 19.02 -18.96
C PRO A 872 -22.20 18.46 -17.70
N MET A 873 -22.06 19.27 -16.64
CA MET A 873 -21.44 18.82 -15.39
C MET A 873 -22.34 17.84 -14.63
N ARG A 874 -23.66 18.04 -14.65
CA ARG A 874 -24.62 17.15 -14.03
C ARG A 874 -24.75 15.82 -14.78
N GLY A 875 -24.72 15.88 -16.11
CA GLY A 875 -24.73 14.71 -16.98
C GLY A 875 -23.40 13.97 -17.06
N ALA A 876 -22.30 14.54 -16.56
CA ALA A 876 -20.99 13.91 -16.58
C ALA A 876 -20.88 12.71 -15.61
N PRO A 877 -20.08 11.69 -15.95
CA PRO A 877 -19.27 11.59 -17.17
C PRO A 877 -20.05 10.96 -18.34
N HIS A 878 -19.68 11.29 -19.57
CA HIS A 878 -20.36 10.85 -20.80
C HIS A 878 -19.66 9.63 -21.43
N THR A 879 -20.35 8.49 -21.43
CA THR A 879 -19.86 7.24 -22.03
C THR A 879 -20.08 7.24 -23.54
N ALA A 880 -19.42 6.32 -24.26
CA ALA A 880 -19.67 6.15 -25.69
C ALA A 880 -21.11 5.69 -25.97
N GLU A 881 -21.68 4.87 -25.08
CA GLU A 881 -23.03 4.30 -25.23
C GLU A 881 -24.13 5.36 -25.11
N CYS A 882 -24.02 6.30 -24.16
CA CYS A 882 -25.05 7.34 -23.98
C CYS A 882 -25.19 8.26 -25.19
N LEU A 883 -24.22 8.28 -26.11
CA LEU A 883 -24.28 9.09 -27.32
C LEU A 883 -25.18 8.51 -28.40
N VAL A 884 -25.36 7.20 -28.42
CA VAL A 884 -26.15 6.50 -29.43
C VAL A 884 -27.65 6.53 -29.11
N GLY A 885 -28.00 6.72 -27.84
CA GLY A 885 -29.38 6.87 -27.37
C GLY A 885 -30.04 8.20 -27.77
N GLU A 886 -31.29 8.37 -27.33
CA GLU A 886 -31.98 9.66 -27.39
C GLU A 886 -31.21 10.71 -26.58
N TRP A 887 -31.17 11.95 -27.07
CA TRP A 887 -30.39 13.03 -26.46
C TRP A 887 -31.32 14.19 -26.11
N ASP A 888 -31.90 14.11 -24.92
CA ASP A 888 -32.83 15.10 -24.36
C ASP A 888 -32.12 15.95 -23.29
N HIS A 889 -31.11 16.71 -23.74
CA HIS A 889 -30.30 17.58 -22.88
C HIS A 889 -30.25 19.00 -23.44
N ALA A 890 -30.16 19.99 -22.56
CA ALA A 890 -30.01 21.41 -22.92
C ALA A 890 -28.65 21.80 -23.55
N TYR A 891 -27.80 20.83 -23.83
CA TYR A 891 -26.46 20.97 -24.43
C TYR A 891 -26.25 19.89 -25.48
N ASP A 892 -25.39 20.12 -26.47
CA ASP A 892 -25.14 19.15 -27.53
C ASP A 892 -24.09 18.09 -27.15
N ARG A 893 -24.01 17.04 -27.97
CA ARG A 893 -23.04 15.94 -27.79
C ARG A 893 -21.58 16.39 -27.94
N LEU A 894 -21.31 17.47 -28.69
CA LEU A 894 -19.95 17.97 -28.89
C LEU A 894 -19.44 18.58 -27.58
N VAL A 895 -20.24 19.42 -26.93
CA VAL A 895 -19.98 19.95 -25.59
C VAL A 895 -19.79 18.82 -24.59
N ALA A 896 -20.62 17.78 -24.65
CA ALA A 896 -20.52 16.64 -23.75
C ALA A 896 -19.18 15.90 -23.87
N VAL A 897 -18.76 15.54 -25.08
CA VAL A 897 -17.69 14.56 -25.32
C VAL A 897 -16.35 15.20 -25.65
N TYR A 898 -16.36 16.32 -26.36
CA TYR A 898 -15.18 17.02 -26.86
C TYR A 898 -15.25 18.50 -26.48
N PRO A 899 -15.31 18.82 -25.17
CA PRO A 899 -15.43 20.21 -24.73
C PRO A 899 -14.25 21.11 -25.16
N ASN A 900 -13.08 20.49 -25.41
CA ASN A 900 -11.87 21.15 -25.93
C ASN A 900 -11.71 21.01 -27.46
N GLY A 901 -12.78 20.65 -28.17
CA GLY A 901 -12.75 20.41 -29.62
C GLY A 901 -12.31 18.99 -30.00
N LEU A 902 -12.47 18.69 -31.29
CA LEU A 902 -12.21 17.36 -31.84
C LEU A 902 -10.70 17.06 -31.91
N PRO A 903 -10.26 15.80 -31.72
CA PRO A 903 -8.86 15.41 -31.88
C PRO A 903 -8.31 15.73 -33.27
N SER A 904 -9.14 15.56 -34.32
CA SER A 904 -8.78 15.90 -35.70
C SER A 904 -8.55 17.41 -35.93
N ALA A 905 -8.94 18.26 -34.98
CA ALA A 905 -8.75 19.70 -34.99
C ALA A 905 -7.72 20.18 -33.94
N GLY A 906 -6.94 19.25 -33.36
CA GLY A 906 -5.93 19.56 -32.34
C GLY A 906 -6.41 19.42 -30.90
N GLY A 907 -7.64 18.95 -30.65
CA GLY A 907 -8.11 18.62 -29.31
C GLY A 907 -7.42 17.37 -28.73
N ARG A 908 -7.57 17.14 -27.42
CA ARG A 908 -7.00 15.98 -26.73
C ARG A 908 -7.60 14.67 -27.24
N ALA A 909 -6.81 13.60 -27.23
CA ALA A 909 -7.30 12.25 -27.46
C ALA A 909 -8.37 11.88 -26.42
N LYS A 910 -9.44 11.22 -26.85
CA LYS A 910 -10.55 10.89 -25.94
C LYS A 910 -10.18 9.72 -25.04
N VAL A 911 -10.30 9.94 -23.73
CA VAL A 911 -10.44 8.88 -22.74
C VAL A 911 -11.93 8.66 -22.50
N TRP A 912 -12.40 7.43 -22.68
CA TRP A 912 -13.81 7.10 -22.49
C TRP A 912 -14.05 6.60 -21.07
N PRO A 913 -14.95 7.25 -20.30
CA PRO A 913 -15.47 6.69 -19.06
C PRO A 913 -16.09 5.31 -19.32
N GLY A 914 -15.79 4.34 -18.46
CA GLY A 914 -16.28 2.97 -18.60
C GLY A 914 -17.76 2.80 -18.25
N VAL A 915 -18.29 3.68 -17.40
CA VAL A 915 -19.69 3.72 -16.95
C VAL A 915 -20.13 5.17 -16.73
N ARG A 916 -21.44 5.40 -16.64
CA ARG A 916 -21.98 6.71 -16.26
C ARG A 916 -21.77 6.95 -14.76
N ARG A 917 -22.24 8.10 -14.26
CA ARG A 917 -22.10 8.47 -12.85
C ARG A 917 -22.66 7.37 -11.93
N ILE A 918 -21.88 6.96 -10.93
CA ILE A 918 -22.24 5.85 -10.06
C ILE A 918 -23.13 6.29 -8.89
N ASP A 919 -24.16 5.50 -8.57
CA ASP A 919 -24.95 5.65 -7.35
C ASP A 919 -24.24 5.00 -6.15
N GLY A 920 -23.56 5.81 -5.35
CA GLY A 920 -22.89 5.32 -4.14
C GLY A 920 -23.86 4.79 -3.07
N VAL A 921 -25.00 5.46 -2.90
CA VAL A 921 -25.97 5.16 -1.82
C VAL A 921 -26.65 3.81 -2.08
N TYR A 922 -26.98 3.50 -3.33
CA TYR A 922 -27.51 2.21 -3.72
C TYR A 922 -26.56 1.07 -3.34
N GLY A 923 -25.28 1.18 -3.68
CA GLY A 923 -24.27 0.15 -3.40
C GLY A 923 -24.06 -0.11 -1.90
N ASP A 924 -24.03 0.94 -1.07
CA ASP A 924 -23.90 0.77 0.39
C ASP A 924 -25.14 0.15 1.03
N ARG A 925 -26.34 0.34 0.44
CA ARG A 925 -27.59 -0.28 0.89
C ARG A 925 -27.74 -1.73 0.40
N ASN A 926 -27.19 -2.05 -0.76
CA ASN A 926 -27.27 -3.36 -1.42
C ASN A 926 -25.87 -3.95 -1.55
N LEU A 927 -25.26 -4.24 -0.40
CA LEU A 927 -23.86 -4.65 -0.33
C LEU A 927 -23.65 -6.00 -1.03
N VAL A 928 -23.01 -5.99 -2.20
CA VAL A 928 -22.57 -7.16 -2.95
C VAL A 928 -21.09 -7.01 -3.22
N CYS A 929 -20.27 -7.88 -2.64
CA CYS A 929 -18.80 -7.77 -2.63
C CYS A 929 -18.09 -8.96 -3.30
N SER A 930 -18.82 -9.72 -4.12
CA SER A 930 -18.32 -10.77 -5.01
C SER A 930 -18.83 -10.54 -6.44
N CYS A 931 -18.24 -11.23 -7.42
CA CYS A 931 -18.66 -11.14 -8.81
C CYS A 931 -20.15 -11.50 -8.95
N PRO A 932 -20.99 -10.60 -9.50
CA PRO A 932 -22.41 -10.88 -9.67
C PRO A 932 -22.62 -11.94 -10.77
N PRO A 933 -23.73 -12.70 -10.72
CA PRO A 933 -24.04 -13.69 -11.74
C PRO A 933 -24.19 -13.03 -13.13
N VAL A 934 -23.95 -13.78 -14.21
CA VAL A 934 -23.96 -13.25 -15.60
C VAL A 934 -25.30 -12.63 -15.94
N GLU A 935 -26.39 -13.19 -15.45
CA GLU A 935 -27.76 -12.72 -15.64
C GLU A 935 -27.99 -11.30 -15.08
N ALA A 936 -27.13 -10.83 -14.17
CA ALA A 936 -27.21 -9.48 -13.64
C ALA A 936 -26.72 -8.41 -14.65
N PHE A 937 -25.98 -8.81 -15.70
CA PHE A 937 -25.50 -7.95 -16.79
C PHE A 937 -26.41 -7.98 -18.04
N ALA A 938 -27.55 -8.67 -17.98
CA ALA A 938 -28.45 -8.93 -19.12
C ALA A 938 -29.55 -7.88 -19.30
#